data_AF-A0A1E4RD71-F1
#
_entry.id   AF-A0A1E4RD71-F1
#
_cell.length_a   1.000
_cell.length_b   1.000
_cell.length_c   1.000
_cell.angle_alpha   90.00
_cell.angle_beta   90.00
_cell.angle_gamma   90.00
#
_symmetry.space_group_name_H-M   'P 1'
#
loop_
_entity.id
_entity.type
_entity.pdbx_description
1 polymer ?
#
loop_
_entity_poly.entity_id
_entity_poly.type
_entity_poly.pdbx_seq_one_letter_code
_entity_poly.pdbx_strand_id
1 'polypeptide(L)'
;MSPSIDVIEPKLNENLSHLNEETLNNLLELLSKIKTRENLLILDQSLSNLINYLTPFSKLKSEGRFDKIIWYKSLPIHKHQNEELRNIIEQFDGLILIVEYNQANLNILKKFNEILTKQFKQIKISLIIPNLGKNHVFELNQVLNLEFQTFDKILRNNSKWSNLNLSSSIKLFNWVVNPFYYKDDNLISLGMNFGGLESYFNQPLEQLNQLSDDFIKIITPGESNNLDDLIKLKNIYGKGDHSKLLINLIQNEKLPEFFNANLNKLEQDFYNNKLSGNTDLIVLERNLDYLPIFFNQLNYQGLIDDLFEIEDEYNQSFKNNEESYKLNEDELFKNLKDLNFASIGNKLNKLAKYIQFQYQQKDNLKDLKEIKKLVNNLGSLTTKQDLIKKHTSILESILTFIKANDRIMPFNQNEFFLQFQNDLFDLDYKQQINYLIRFLDENYQLDIILLSIVLISLINDGIKEKDFDIIKFECIQNYTIESLLILNQLIDIELIHIIPTANNDFLGALTGLSLSNNQPSHHQSSSQPSTPQNENLVSYDGLNQLGITAGQKIYQNNYNLINKFWNLHPLIEEEYEATSTTIDTDDDTLISEYPHASFTLPSNTVPLLYRLVESLYFRDFLKYKPTNNLSRRPNWDNLGLDNMFKGKTVDINLCDKLDEMKTISKNKEYIIIILIGGITRSEITTFKYLQQKFSKNGYNKEIIILTSGIVNSKKFFHLFKST
;
A
#
# COMPACT_ATOMS: atom_id res chain seq x y z
N MET A 1 28.45 30.96 -28.26
CA MET A 1 27.38 29.96 -28.51
C MET A 1 27.98 28.60 -28.23
N SER A 2 27.91 28.17 -26.97
CA SER A 2 28.23 26.82 -26.55
C SER A 2 27.08 25.90 -27.00
N PRO A 3 27.35 24.72 -27.56
CA PRO A 3 26.30 23.82 -27.97
C PRO A 3 25.58 23.29 -26.74
N SER A 4 24.25 23.38 -26.74
CA SER A 4 23.37 22.69 -25.80
C SER A 4 23.58 21.20 -26.00
N ILE A 5 24.30 20.58 -25.06
CA ILE A 5 24.31 19.13 -24.91
C ILE A 5 22.95 18.81 -24.30
N ASP A 6 22.03 18.31 -25.12
CA ASP A 6 20.83 17.65 -24.63
C ASP A 6 21.28 16.46 -23.79
N VAL A 7 21.23 16.63 -22.47
CA VAL A 7 21.39 15.55 -21.52
C VAL A 7 20.17 14.66 -21.71
N ILE A 8 20.37 13.49 -22.33
CA ILE A 8 19.33 12.46 -22.41
C ILE A 8 19.07 12.03 -20.97
N GLU A 9 17.94 12.46 -20.42
CA GLU A 9 17.54 12.11 -19.05
C GLU A 9 17.28 10.60 -18.96
N PRO A 10 17.80 9.91 -17.93
CA PRO A 10 17.35 8.55 -17.62
C PRO A 10 15.90 8.62 -17.17
N LYS A 11 14.99 8.03 -17.93
CA LYS A 11 13.57 8.05 -17.64
C LYS A 11 13.13 6.75 -17.00
N LEU A 12 13.55 6.53 -15.76
CA LEU A 12 13.06 5.42 -14.93
C LEU A 12 11.53 5.30 -14.99
N ASN A 13 10.81 6.42 -14.98
CA ASN A 13 9.35 6.43 -15.12
C ASN A 13 8.83 5.95 -16.48
N GLU A 14 9.59 6.11 -17.56
CA GLU A 14 9.26 5.49 -18.86
C GLU A 14 9.52 3.99 -18.80
N ASN A 15 10.63 3.55 -18.21
CA ASN A 15 10.89 2.12 -18.01
C ASN A 15 9.79 1.45 -17.16
N LEU A 16 9.35 2.11 -16.09
CA LEU A 16 8.27 1.63 -15.23
C LEU A 16 6.92 1.54 -15.97
N SER A 17 6.69 2.39 -16.97
CA SER A 17 5.46 2.32 -17.78
C SER A 17 5.39 1.08 -18.66
N HIS A 18 6.53 0.47 -19.01
CA HIS A 18 6.57 -0.78 -19.75
C HIS A 18 6.12 -2.00 -18.93
N LEU A 19 6.14 -1.96 -17.59
CA LEU A 19 5.73 -3.10 -16.76
C LEU A 19 4.30 -3.58 -17.08
N ASN A 20 3.38 -2.63 -17.28
CA ASN A 20 1.99 -2.91 -17.65
C ASN A 20 1.91 -3.47 -19.08
N GLU A 21 2.69 -2.92 -20.02
CA GLU A 21 2.74 -3.39 -21.41
C GLU A 21 3.31 -4.81 -21.52
N GLU A 22 4.37 -5.12 -20.78
CA GLU A 22 4.96 -6.46 -20.70
C GLU A 22 3.97 -7.49 -20.15
N THR A 23 3.21 -7.12 -19.12
CA THR A 23 2.15 -7.99 -18.56
C THR A 23 1.12 -8.35 -19.62
N LEU A 24 0.68 -7.36 -20.42
CA LEU A 24 -0.25 -7.58 -21.53
C LEU A 24 0.39 -8.42 -22.64
N ASN A 25 1.59 -8.06 -23.08
CA ASN A 25 2.29 -8.73 -24.18
C ASN A 25 2.54 -10.22 -23.84
N ASN A 26 2.91 -10.52 -22.60
CA ASN A 26 3.04 -11.89 -22.13
C ASN A 26 1.72 -12.68 -22.25
N LEU A 27 0.59 -12.10 -21.81
CA LEU A 27 -0.72 -12.75 -21.92
C LEU A 27 -1.08 -13.04 -23.39
N LEU A 28 -0.92 -12.05 -24.27
CA LEU A 28 -1.23 -12.20 -25.69
C LEU A 28 -0.33 -13.26 -26.34
N GLU A 29 0.95 -13.32 -25.97
CA GLU A 29 1.88 -14.36 -26.43
C GLU A 29 1.41 -15.75 -25.98
N LEU A 30 0.94 -15.92 -24.75
CA LEU A 30 0.41 -17.20 -24.25
C LEU A 30 -0.86 -17.61 -25.00
N LEU A 31 -1.79 -16.68 -25.23
CA LEU A 31 -3.01 -16.93 -26.01
C LEU A 31 -2.68 -17.37 -27.44
N SER A 32 -1.71 -16.72 -28.10
CA SER A 32 -1.30 -17.08 -29.46
C SER A 32 -0.74 -18.51 -29.57
N LYS A 33 -0.21 -19.07 -28.48
CA LYS A 33 0.31 -20.44 -28.41
C LYS A 33 -0.81 -21.50 -28.30
N ILE A 34 -2.06 -21.09 -28.10
CA ILE A 34 -3.22 -21.97 -28.02
C ILE A 34 -3.68 -22.33 -29.44
N LYS A 35 -3.65 -23.63 -29.77
CA LYS A 35 -3.88 -24.11 -31.14
C LYS A 35 -5.34 -24.37 -31.49
N THR A 36 -6.20 -24.57 -30.49
CA THR A 36 -7.64 -24.77 -30.66
C THR A 36 -8.30 -23.52 -31.24
N ARG A 37 -9.47 -23.71 -31.87
CA ARG A 37 -10.32 -22.66 -32.43
C ARG A 37 -11.66 -22.72 -31.72
N GLU A 38 -12.48 -21.66 -31.81
CA GLU A 38 -13.80 -21.62 -31.14
C GLU A 38 -13.69 -22.02 -29.65
N ASN A 39 -12.84 -21.31 -28.92
CA ASN A 39 -12.58 -21.59 -27.52
C ASN A 39 -13.69 -21.02 -26.64
N LEU A 40 -13.85 -21.58 -25.43
CA LEU A 40 -14.60 -20.97 -24.33
C LEU A 40 -13.62 -20.37 -23.32
N LEU A 41 -13.77 -19.07 -23.02
CA LEU A 41 -13.04 -18.44 -21.92
C LEU A 41 -13.79 -18.69 -20.60
N ILE A 42 -13.08 -19.24 -19.63
CA ILE A 42 -13.50 -19.34 -18.24
C ILE A 42 -12.57 -18.42 -17.43
N LEU A 43 -13.10 -17.30 -16.96
CA LEU A 43 -12.31 -16.24 -16.34
C LEU A 43 -12.67 -16.09 -14.86
N ASP A 44 -11.65 -16.02 -14.00
CA ASP A 44 -11.85 -15.62 -12.62
C ASP A 44 -12.19 -14.14 -12.52
N GLN A 45 -13.19 -13.84 -11.68
CA GLN A 45 -13.75 -12.49 -11.54
C GLN A 45 -12.69 -11.51 -11.02
N SER A 46 -11.77 -11.95 -10.15
CA SER A 46 -10.72 -11.08 -9.57
C SER A 46 -9.76 -10.52 -10.62
N LEU A 47 -9.54 -11.24 -11.72
CA LEU A 47 -8.63 -10.84 -12.79
C LEU A 47 -9.30 -9.93 -13.84
N SER A 48 -10.62 -9.79 -13.79
CA SER A 48 -11.39 -9.01 -14.78
C SER A 48 -10.95 -7.54 -14.83
N ASN A 49 -10.79 -6.91 -13.66
CA ASN A 49 -10.42 -5.49 -13.56
C ASN A 49 -9.04 -5.22 -14.17
N LEU A 50 -8.04 -6.04 -13.81
CA LEU A 50 -6.69 -5.97 -14.38
C LEU A 50 -6.73 -6.13 -15.91
N ILE A 51 -7.42 -7.15 -16.40
CA ILE A 51 -7.49 -7.44 -17.83
C ILE A 51 -8.16 -6.30 -18.61
N ASN A 52 -9.27 -5.76 -18.09
CA ASN A 52 -10.00 -4.65 -18.72
C ASN A 52 -9.18 -3.35 -18.72
N TYR A 53 -8.35 -3.14 -17.70
CA TYR A 53 -7.40 -2.04 -17.68
C TYR A 53 -6.31 -2.22 -18.76
N LEU A 54 -5.72 -3.41 -18.84
CA LEU A 54 -4.60 -3.67 -19.76
C LEU A 54 -5.01 -3.61 -21.23
N THR A 55 -6.20 -4.10 -21.59
CA THR A 55 -6.62 -4.16 -22.99
C THR A 55 -8.14 -4.20 -23.15
N PRO A 56 -8.68 -3.62 -24.23
CA PRO A 56 -10.07 -3.86 -24.59
C PRO A 56 -10.31 -5.35 -24.84
N PHE A 57 -11.50 -5.81 -24.44
CA PHE A 57 -11.88 -7.22 -24.52
C PHE A 57 -11.89 -7.78 -25.95
N SER A 58 -12.12 -6.92 -26.95
CA SER A 58 -12.07 -7.28 -28.37
C SER A 58 -10.71 -7.84 -28.80
N LYS A 59 -9.61 -7.30 -28.27
CA LYS A 59 -8.26 -7.79 -28.56
C LYS A 59 -8.04 -9.20 -28.01
N LEU A 60 -8.51 -9.47 -26.79
CA LEU A 60 -8.41 -10.81 -26.18
C LEU A 60 -9.24 -11.84 -26.93
N LYS A 61 -10.47 -11.50 -27.33
CA LYS A 61 -11.30 -12.38 -28.16
C LYS A 61 -10.58 -12.80 -29.44
N SER A 62 -9.91 -11.86 -30.10
CA SER A 62 -9.19 -12.13 -31.34
C SER A 62 -7.99 -13.06 -31.16
N GLU A 63 -7.15 -12.83 -30.14
CA GLU A 63 -5.96 -13.66 -29.88
C GLU A 63 -6.32 -15.03 -29.29
N GLY A 64 -7.27 -15.07 -28.34
CA GLY A 64 -7.72 -16.29 -27.69
C GLY A 64 -8.75 -17.10 -28.50
N ARG A 65 -9.26 -16.56 -29.61
CA ARG A 65 -10.25 -17.18 -30.51
C ARG A 65 -11.49 -17.71 -29.77
N PHE A 66 -12.04 -16.90 -28.87
CA PHE A 66 -13.26 -17.21 -28.13
C PHE A 66 -14.30 -16.10 -28.31
N ASP A 67 -15.58 -16.48 -28.31
CA ASP A 67 -16.69 -15.53 -28.40
C ASP A 67 -17.58 -15.51 -27.15
N LYS A 68 -17.55 -16.59 -26.35
CA LYS A 68 -18.30 -16.72 -25.08
C LYS A 68 -17.36 -16.74 -23.88
N ILE A 69 -17.87 -16.28 -22.75
CA ILE A 69 -17.18 -16.20 -21.45
C ILE A 69 -18.09 -16.77 -20.38
N ILE A 70 -17.52 -17.48 -19.42
CA ILE A 70 -18.19 -17.87 -18.18
C ILE A 70 -17.31 -17.48 -17.00
N TRP A 71 -17.93 -17.02 -15.91
CA TRP A 71 -17.21 -16.73 -14.68
C TRP A 71 -16.82 -18.03 -13.97
N TYR A 72 -15.57 -18.11 -13.52
CA TYR A 72 -15.01 -19.32 -12.93
C TYR A 72 -15.82 -19.82 -11.73
N LYS A 73 -16.24 -18.90 -10.85
CA LYS A 73 -17.04 -19.20 -9.65
C LYS A 73 -18.50 -19.52 -9.96
N SER A 74 -19.01 -19.19 -11.15
CA SER A 74 -20.40 -19.50 -11.56
C SER A 74 -20.52 -20.83 -12.29
N LEU A 75 -19.45 -21.63 -12.38
CA LEU A 75 -19.49 -22.93 -13.04
C LEU A 75 -20.46 -23.88 -12.30
N PRO A 76 -21.42 -24.51 -12.98
CA PRO A 76 -22.37 -25.44 -12.37
C PRO A 76 -21.72 -26.79 -12.02
N ILE A 77 -20.91 -26.81 -10.95
CA ILE A 77 -20.07 -27.95 -10.51
C ILE A 77 -20.76 -28.78 -9.42
N HIS A 78 -22.09 -28.66 -9.27
CA HIS A 78 -22.87 -29.40 -8.27
C HIS A 78 -23.43 -30.71 -8.82
N LYS A 79 -23.59 -31.72 -7.94
CA LYS A 79 -23.94 -33.13 -8.24
C LYS A 79 -25.15 -33.35 -9.17
N HIS A 80 -25.99 -32.35 -9.42
CA HIS A 80 -27.21 -32.44 -10.24
C HIS A 80 -27.24 -31.53 -11.49
N GLN A 81 -26.21 -30.71 -11.75
CA GLN A 81 -26.15 -29.79 -12.91
C GLN A 81 -25.04 -30.16 -13.93
N ASN A 82 -24.46 -31.36 -13.81
CA ASN A 82 -23.37 -31.80 -14.69
C ASN A 82 -23.78 -31.88 -16.18
N GLU A 83 -25.07 -32.13 -16.47
CA GLU A 83 -25.58 -32.15 -17.85
C GLU A 83 -25.57 -30.75 -18.50
N GLU A 84 -25.83 -29.70 -17.72
CA GLU A 84 -25.81 -28.33 -18.20
C GLU A 84 -24.38 -27.89 -18.53
N LEU A 85 -23.43 -28.15 -17.62
CA LEU A 85 -22.00 -27.94 -17.86
C LEU A 85 -21.54 -28.67 -19.12
N ARG A 86 -22.02 -29.91 -19.30
CA ARG A 86 -21.69 -30.73 -20.45
C ARG A 86 -22.19 -30.16 -21.76
N ASN A 87 -23.45 -29.75 -21.81
CA ASN A 87 -24.06 -29.14 -22.97
C ASN A 87 -23.34 -27.84 -23.39
N ILE A 88 -22.79 -27.10 -22.43
CA ILE A 88 -21.98 -25.92 -22.71
C ILE A 88 -20.62 -26.31 -23.30
N ILE A 89 -19.88 -27.20 -22.63
CA ILE A 89 -18.49 -27.54 -22.98
C ILE A 89 -18.39 -28.28 -24.32
N GLU A 90 -19.34 -29.17 -24.65
CA GLU A 90 -19.33 -29.93 -25.91
C GLU A 90 -19.48 -29.04 -27.17
N GLN A 91 -19.84 -27.76 -27.02
CA GLN A 91 -19.96 -26.80 -28.12
C GLN A 91 -18.62 -26.19 -28.57
N PHE A 92 -17.52 -26.42 -27.84
CA PHE A 92 -16.24 -25.74 -28.06
C PHE A 92 -15.10 -26.73 -28.27
N ASP A 93 -14.12 -26.40 -29.11
CA ASP A 93 -12.96 -27.28 -29.36
C ASP A 93 -11.95 -27.26 -28.21
N GLY A 94 -11.94 -26.18 -27.41
CA GLY A 94 -10.99 -25.96 -26.33
C GLY A 94 -11.50 -25.03 -25.24
N LEU A 95 -10.96 -25.22 -24.04
CA LEU A 95 -11.24 -24.38 -22.88
C LEU A 95 -10.00 -23.58 -22.51
N ILE A 96 -10.18 -22.27 -22.27
CA ILE A 96 -9.14 -21.39 -21.74
C ILE A 96 -9.57 -20.98 -20.34
N LEU A 97 -8.83 -21.42 -19.32
CA LEU A 97 -9.08 -21.07 -17.93
C LEU A 97 -8.02 -20.04 -17.52
N ILE A 98 -8.43 -18.84 -17.15
CA ILE A 98 -7.54 -17.83 -16.55
C ILE A 98 -7.98 -17.65 -15.10
N VAL A 99 -7.19 -18.16 -14.16
CA VAL A 99 -7.61 -18.31 -12.75
C VAL A 99 -6.49 -17.90 -11.80
N GLU A 100 -6.85 -17.15 -10.77
CA GLU A 100 -5.92 -16.76 -9.71
C GLU A 100 -5.58 -17.94 -8.80
N TYR A 101 -4.34 -17.99 -8.30
CA TYR A 101 -3.89 -19.05 -7.42
C TYR A 101 -4.35 -18.82 -5.98
N ASN A 102 -5.40 -19.52 -5.55
CA ASN A 102 -5.84 -19.55 -4.15
C ASN A 102 -6.58 -20.87 -3.83
N GLN A 103 -6.74 -21.17 -2.54
CA GLN A 103 -7.31 -22.44 -2.10
C GLN A 103 -8.76 -22.66 -2.54
N ALA A 104 -9.56 -21.60 -2.58
CA ALA A 104 -10.94 -21.65 -3.06
C ALA A 104 -10.99 -22.08 -4.54
N ASN A 105 -10.14 -21.48 -5.37
CA ASN A 105 -10.04 -21.78 -6.79
C ASN A 105 -9.49 -23.18 -7.04
N LEU A 106 -8.47 -23.62 -6.29
CA LEU A 106 -7.95 -24.99 -6.39
C LEU A 106 -9.02 -26.05 -6.07
N ASN A 107 -9.89 -25.78 -5.09
CA ASN A 107 -11.02 -26.65 -4.77
C ASN A 107 -12.05 -26.75 -5.91
N ILE A 108 -12.32 -25.63 -6.60
CA ILE A 108 -13.18 -25.61 -7.79
C ILE A 108 -12.52 -26.40 -8.92
N LEU A 109 -11.22 -26.18 -9.16
CA LEU A 109 -10.44 -26.84 -10.20
C LEU A 109 -10.43 -28.36 -10.00
N LYS A 110 -10.27 -28.82 -8.76
CA LYS A 110 -10.33 -30.24 -8.40
C LYS A 110 -11.64 -30.89 -8.84
N LYS A 111 -12.77 -30.30 -8.43
CA LYS A 111 -14.11 -30.81 -8.75
C LYS A 111 -14.38 -30.75 -10.26
N PHE A 112 -13.95 -29.67 -10.91
CA PHE A 112 -14.06 -29.50 -12.35
C PHE A 112 -13.30 -30.60 -13.12
N ASN A 113 -12.06 -30.89 -12.72
CA ASN A 113 -11.25 -31.95 -13.32
C ASN A 113 -11.85 -33.36 -13.10
N GLU A 114 -12.42 -33.64 -11.92
CA GLU A 114 -13.12 -34.91 -11.66
C GLU A 114 -14.32 -35.15 -12.58
N ILE A 115 -15.07 -34.08 -12.92
CA ILE A 115 -16.20 -34.14 -13.84
C ILE A 115 -15.70 -34.38 -15.28
N LEU A 116 -14.70 -33.61 -15.71
CA LEU A 116 -14.11 -33.72 -17.05
C LEU A 116 -13.53 -35.10 -17.34
N THR A 117 -12.74 -35.64 -16.41
CA THR A 117 -12.07 -36.95 -16.57
C THR A 117 -13.04 -38.13 -16.63
N LYS A 118 -14.19 -38.06 -15.95
CA LYS A 118 -15.17 -39.15 -15.90
C LYS A 118 -16.19 -39.14 -17.05
N GLN A 119 -16.48 -37.98 -17.64
CA GLN A 119 -17.70 -37.80 -18.44
C GLN A 119 -17.48 -37.25 -19.87
N PHE A 120 -16.29 -36.78 -20.23
CA PHE A 120 -16.06 -36.05 -21.49
C PHE A 120 -15.08 -36.74 -22.45
N LYS A 121 -15.28 -36.50 -23.76
CA LYS A 121 -14.20 -36.68 -24.76
C LYS A 121 -13.04 -35.75 -24.42
N GLN A 122 -11.83 -36.10 -24.87
CA GLN A 122 -10.57 -35.44 -24.52
C GLN A 122 -10.47 -33.99 -25.06
N ILE A 123 -11.22 -33.06 -24.46
CA ILE A 123 -11.17 -31.62 -24.75
C ILE A 123 -9.82 -31.06 -24.31
N LYS A 124 -9.26 -30.12 -25.06
CA LYS A 124 -8.01 -29.46 -24.72
C LYS A 124 -8.28 -28.31 -23.76
N ILE A 125 -7.52 -28.26 -22.67
CA ILE A 125 -7.63 -27.26 -21.62
C ILE A 125 -6.32 -26.50 -21.55
N SER A 126 -6.41 -25.19 -21.70
CA SER A 126 -5.31 -24.25 -21.49
C SER A 126 -5.54 -23.54 -20.17
N LEU A 127 -4.80 -23.94 -19.13
CA LEU A 127 -4.85 -23.34 -17.81
C LEU A 127 -3.77 -22.26 -17.72
N ILE A 128 -4.16 -21.01 -17.56
CA ILE A 128 -3.31 -19.84 -17.42
C ILE A 128 -3.42 -19.36 -15.96
N ILE A 129 -2.29 -19.36 -15.25
CA ILE A 129 -2.22 -18.93 -13.86
C ILE A 129 -1.22 -17.78 -13.74
N PRO A 130 -1.60 -16.64 -13.12
CA PRO A 130 -0.69 -15.54 -12.82
C PRO A 130 0.48 -15.98 -11.92
N ASN A 131 1.69 -15.52 -12.22
CA ASN A 131 2.89 -15.65 -11.36
C ASN A 131 3.11 -17.06 -10.79
N LEU A 132 3.08 -18.06 -11.67
CA LEU A 132 3.22 -19.46 -11.32
C LEU A 132 4.62 -19.81 -10.79
N GLY A 133 4.70 -20.25 -9.53
CA GLY A 133 5.91 -20.75 -8.86
C GLY A 133 6.02 -22.28 -8.84
N LYS A 134 7.18 -22.79 -8.37
CA LYS A 134 7.46 -24.24 -8.27
C LYS A 134 6.51 -24.94 -7.28
N ASN A 135 6.19 -24.27 -6.17
CA ASN A 135 5.20 -24.69 -5.19
C ASN A 135 3.81 -24.86 -5.82
N HIS A 136 3.38 -23.88 -6.63
CA HIS A 136 2.09 -23.90 -7.31
C HIS A 136 1.98 -25.09 -8.27
N VAL A 137 3.05 -25.38 -9.02
CA VAL A 137 3.10 -26.55 -9.92
C VAL A 137 2.96 -27.86 -9.15
N PHE A 138 3.63 -27.98 -7.99
CA PHE A 138 3.55 -29.18 -7.16
C PHE A 138 2.14 -29.40 -6.62
N GLU A 139 1.50 -28.36 -6.10
CA GLU A 139 0.13 -28.46 -5.58
C GLU A 139 -0.88 -28.76 -6.69
N LEU A 140 -0.77 -28.11 -7.85
CA LEU A 140 -1.60 -28.42 -9.02
C LEU A 140 -1.47 -29.87 -9.46
N ASN A 141 -0.26 -30.43 -9.40
CA ASN A 141 -0.02 -31.83 -9.72
C ASN A 141 -0.79 -32.77 -8.79
N GLN A 142 -0.89 -32.43 -7.50
CA GLN A 142 -1.71 -33.17 -6.53
C GLN A 142 -3.21 -32.96 -6.76
N VAL A 143 -3.65 -31.71 -6.92
CA VAL A 143 -5.06 -31.33 -7.08
C VAL A 143 -5.69 -31.98 -8.31
N LEU A 144 -4.93 -32.06 -9.41
CA LEU A 144 -5.39 -32.64 -10.66
C LEU A 144 -5.20 -34.17 -10.73
N ASN A 145 -4.69 -34.80 -9.66
CA ASN A 145 -4.32 -36.23 -9.61
C ASN A 145 -3.43 -36.67 -10.79
N LEU A 146 -2.40 -35.86 -11.09
CA LEU A 146 -1.51 -36.12 -12.21
C LEU A 146 -0.23 -36.80 -11.72
N GLU A 147 0.18 -37.88 -12.39
CA GLU A 147 1.49 -38.52 -12.18
C GLU A 147 2.60 -37.84 -13.00
N PHE A 148 2.45 -36.54 -13.31
CA PHE A 148 3.28 -35.86 -14.31
C PHE A 148 4.73 -35.68 -13.86
N GLN A 149 4.98 -35.22 -12.62
CA GLN A 149 6.33 -35.06 -12.07
C GLN A 149 6.41 -35.32 -10.56
N THR A 150 7.51 -35.97 -10.13
CA THR A 150 7.87 -36.06 -8.70
C THR A 150 8.39 -34.70 -8.21
N PHE A 151 8.28 -34.43 -6.90
CA PHE A 151 8.78 -33.21 -6.28
C PHE A 151 10.24 -32.90 -6.68
N ASP A 152 11.10 -33.93 -6.73
CA ASP A 152 12.50 -33.79 -7.17
C ASP A 152 12.66 -33.29 -8.60
N LYS A 153 11.78 -33.71 -9.52
CA LYS A 153 11.82 -33.26 -10.93
C LYS A 153 11.41 -31.79 -11.03
N ILE A 154 10.43 -31.37 -10.24
CA ILE A 154 9.98 -29.98 -10.16
C ILE A 154 11.10 -29.09 -9.58
N LEU A 155 11.77 -29.55 -8.53
CA LEU A 155 12.89 -28.81 -7.95
C LEU A 155 14.06 -28.62 -8.93
N ARG A 156 14.45 -29.69 -9.63
CA ARG A 156 15.60 -29.73 -10.55
C ARG A 156 15.35 -29.05 -11.89
N ASN A 157 14.10 -28.75 -12.24
CA ASN A 157 13.80 -28.08 -13.48
C ASN A 157 14.10 -26.57 -13.35
N ASN A 158 15.14 -26.13 -14.07
CA ASN A 158 15.59 -24.73 -14.09
C ASN A 158 15.01 -23.95 -15.28
N SER A 159 14.24 -24.59 -16.18
CA SER A 159 13.60 -23.87 -17.28
C SER A 159 12.48 -22.97 -16.74
N LYS A 160 12.35 -21.74 -17.27
CA LYS A 160 11.17 -20.89 -17.07
C LYS A 160 9.91 -21.71 -17.36
N TRP A 161 9.03 -21.88 -16.37
CA TRP A 161 7.82 -22.72 -16.41
C TRP A 161 6.70 -22.16 -17.31
N SER A 162 7.06 -21.49 -18.41
CA SER A 162 6.11 -20.73 -19.23
C SER A 162 5.05 -21.62 -19.86
N ASN A 163 5.40 -22.87 -20.22
CA ASN A 163 4.50 -23.82 -20.85
C ASN A 163 4.79 -25.25 -20.37
N LEU A 164 3.83 -25.90 -19.72
CA LEU A 164 3.92 -27.30 -19.32
C LEU A 164 2.74 -28.11 -19.82
N ASN A 165 2.99 -29.32 -20.30
CA ASN A 165 1.92 -30.27 -20.56
C ASN A 165 1.68 -31.08 -19.29
N LEU A 166 0.67 -30.71 -18.52
CA LEU A 166 0.30 -31.43 -17.29
C LEU A 166 -0.29 -32.82 -17.61
N SER A 167 -1.03 -32.93 -18.71
CA SER A 167 -1.52 -34.19 -19.25
C SER A 167 -1.63 -34.11 -20.78
N SER A 168 -2.17 -35.16 -21.43
CA SER A 168 -2.47 -35.09 -22.86
C SER A 168 -3.58 -34.08 -23.19
N SER A 169 -4.43 -33.71 -22.23
CA SER A 169 -5.53 -32.75 -22.40
C SER A 169 -5.24 -31.38 -21.79
N ILE A 170 -4.46 -31.32 -20.71
CA ILE A 170 -4.25 -30.08 -19.94
C ILE A 170 -2.85 -29.53 -20.20
N LYS A 171 -2.80 -28.28 -20.64
CA LYS A 171 -1.59 -27.48 -20.77
C LYS A 171 -1.64 -26.31 -19.80
N LEU A 172 -0.59 -26.15 -19.01
CA LEU A 172 -0.40 -25.08 -18.03
C LEU A 172 0.51 -23.99 -18.62
N PHE A 173 0.11 -22.75 -18.41
CA PHE A 173 0.78 -21.55 -18.85
C PHE A 173 1.01 -20.63 -17.64
N ASN A 174 2.22 -20.08 -17.52
CA ASN A 174 2.55 -19.07 -16.52
C ASN A 174 2.34 -17.68 -17.12
N TRP A 175 1.32 -16.95 -16.66
CA TRP A 175 1.15 -15.54 -16.99
C TRP A 175 1.98 -14.68 -16.04
N VAL A 176 3.06 -14.10 -16.55
CA VAL A 176 3.92 -13.22 -15.76
C VAL A 176 3.22 -11.87 -15.62
N VAL A 177 2.78 -11.56 -14.40
CA VAL A 177 2.15 -10.30 -14.03
C VAL A 177 3.17 -9.47 -13.27
N ASN A 178 3.54 -8.33 -13.86
CA ASN A 178 4.42 -7.37 -13.22
C ASN A 178 3.64 -6.53 -12.19
N PRO A 179 4.34 -5.92 -11.21
CA PRO A 179 3.69 -5.01 -10.28
C PRO A 179 3.12 -3.82 -11.03
N PHE A 180 2.01 -3.31 -10.53
CA PHE A 180 1.26 -2.26 -11.20
C PHE A 180 1.84 -0.89 -10.92
N TYR A 181 2.12 -0.12 -11.96
CA TYR A 181 2.66 1.24 -11.85
C TYR A 181 1.57 2.32 -12.01
N TYR A 182 1.26 3.02 -10.90
CA TYR A 182 0.47 4.25 -10.86
C TYR A 182 1.36 5.45 -11.19
N LYS A 183 1.45 5.77 -12.48
CA LYS A 183 2.32 6.83 -13.02
C LYS A 183 2.14 8.20 -12.35
N ASP A 184 0.90 8.60 -12.03
CA ASP A 184 0.62 9.92 -11.44
C ASP A 184 0.99 10.04 -9.96
N ASP A 185 1.28 8.90 -9.30
CA ASP A 185 1.63 8.81 -7.88
C ASP A 185 3.08 8.34 -7.67
N ASN A 186 3.82 8.03 -8.75
CA ASN A 186 5.10 7.31 -8.69
C ASN A 186 5.04 6.08 -7.76
N LEU A 187 3.91 5.37 -7.80
CA LEU A 187 3.60 4.27 -6.89
C LEU A 187 3.54 2.95 -7.67
N ILE A 188 4.16 1.93 -7.12
CA ILE A 188 4.20 0.57 -7.64
C ILE A 188 3.56 -0.34 -6.59
N SER A 189 2.53 -1.07 -7.00
CA SER A 189 1.70 -1.89 -6.10
C SER A 189 1.68 -3.33 -6.57
N LEU A 190 1.82 -4.26 -5.62
CA LEU A 190 1.58 -5.69 -5.87
C LEU A 190 0.09 -6.00 -6.11
N GLY A 191 -0.82 -5.10 -5.70
CA GLY A 191 -2.26 -5.32 -5.83
C GLY A 191 -2.79 -6.44 -4.93
N MET A 192 -2.14 -6.70 -3.79
CA MET A 192 -2.55 -7.77 -2.87
C MET A 192 -3.92 -7.47 -2.23
N ASN A 193 -4.65 -8.54 -1.90
CA ASN A 193 -5.94 -8.48 -1.21
C ASN A 193 -5.83 -7.65 0.08
N PHE A 194 -6.85 -6.81 0.33
CA PHE A 194 -6.88 -5.87 1.46
C PHE A 194 -5.63 -4.98 1.56
N GLY A 195 -4.98 -4.69 0.43
CA GLY A 195 -3.73 -3.92 0.36
C GLY A 195 -2.49 -4.65 0.90
N GLY A 196 -2.61 -5.96 1.16
CA GLY A 196 -1.56 -6.80 1.73
C GLY A 196 -1.55 -6.89 3.26
N LEU A 197 -2.56 -6.35 3.95
CA LEU A 197 -2.67 -6.44 5.41
C LEU A 197 -2.82 -7.89 5.89
N GLU A 198 -3.64 -8.69 5.20
CA GLU A 198 -3.85 -10.11 5.52
C GLU A 198 -2.54 -10.90 5.51
N SER A 199 -1.79 -10.81 4.41
CA SER A 199 -0.48 -11.43 4.29
C SER A 199 0.49 -10.86 5.31
N TYR A 200 0.43 -9.56 5.60
CA TYR A 200 1.37 -8.94 6.54
C TYR A 200 1.18 -9.46 7.98
N PHE A 201 -0.07 -9.62 8.43
CA PHE A 201 -0.36 -10.16 9.75
C PHE A 201 -0.13 -11.67 9.85
N ASN A 202 -0.43 -12.43 8.79
CA ASN A 202 -0.46 -13.90 8.87
C ASN A 202 0.72 -14.61 8.18
N GLN A 203 1.26 -14.05 7.09
CA GLN A 203 2.26 -14.67 6.22
C GLN A 203 3.22 -13.64 5.56
N PRO A 204 3.92 -12.79 6.34
CA PRO A 204 4.64 -11.64 5.78
C PRO A 204 5.79 -12.05 4.86
N LEU A 205 6.36 -13.26 5.00
CA LEU A 205 7.42 -13.76 4.12
C LEU A 205 6.99 -13.87 2.64
N GLU A 206 5.72 -14.15 2.36
CA GLU A 206 5.20 -14.16 0.98
C GLU A 206 5.34 -12.77 0.36
N GLN A 207 4.87 -11.77 1.10
CA GLN A 207 4.95 -10.37 0.72
C GLN A 207 6.40 -9.93 0.55
N LEU A 208 7.32 -10.33 1.44
CA LEU A 208 8.74 -9.99 1.31
C LEU A 208 9.36 -10.59 0.04
N ASN A 209 9.05 -11.84 -0.28
CA ASN A 209 9.57 -12.47 -1.48
C ASN A 209 9.08 -11.74 -2.75
N GLN A 210 7.77 -11.44 -2.83
CA GLN A 210 7.21 -10.71 -3.97
C GLN A 210 7.79 -9.29 -4.10
N LEU A 211 7.88 -8.54 -3.00
CA LEU A 211 8.50 -7.21 -2.99
C LEU A 211 9.97 -7.25 -3.43
N SER A 212 10.72 -8.29 -3.06
CA SER A 212 12.12 -8.45 -3.45
C SER A 212 12.28 -8.75 -4.94
N ASP A 213 11.41 -9.59 -5.52
CA ASP A 213 11.39 -9.92 -6.94
C ASP A 213 11.03 -8.68 -7.77
N ASP A 214 10.04 -7.91 -7.31
CA ASP A 214 9.55 -6.73 -7.99
C ASP A 214 10.49 -5.53 -7.85
N PHE A 215 11.21 -5.41 -6.74
CA PHE A 215 12.34 -4.49 -6.63
C PHE A 215 13.39 -4.75 -7.73
N ILE A 216 13.72 -6.01 -8.02
CA ILE A 216 14.65 -6.34 -9.11
C ILE A 216 14.09 -5.88 -10.46
N LYS A 217 12.80 -6.10 -10.73
CA LYS A 217 12.16 -5.63 -11.98
C LYS A 217 12.25 -4.11 -12.13
N ILE A 218 12.10 -3.36 -11.04
CA ILE A 218 12.19 -1.88 -11.03
C ILE A 218 13.59 -1.39 -11.38
N ILE A 219 14.62 -2.02 -10.83
CA ILE A 219 16.02 -1.60 -11.07
C ILE A 219 16.63 -2.17 -12.34
N THR A 220 15.93 -3.11 -13.00
CA THR A 220 16.38 -3.70 -14.26
C THR A 220 16.31 -2.62 -15.36
N PRO A 221 17.41 -2.36 -16.08
CA PRO A 221 17.36 -1.43 -17.21
C PRO A 221 16.34 -1.92 -18.25
N GLY A 222 15.56 -1.00 -18.81
CA GLY A 222 14.73 -1.27 -19.98
C GLY A 222 15.58 -1.47 -21.25
N GLU A 223 15.04 -1.13 -22.41
CA GLU A 223 15.76 -1.23 -23.70
C GLU A 223 16.93 -0.24 -23.85
N SER A 224 17.26 0.56 -22.82
CA SER A 224 18.37 1.52 -22.89
C SER A 224 19.71 0.81 -22.80
N ASN A 225 20.52 0.92 -23.86
CA ASN A 225 21.87 0.39 -23.92
C ASN A 225 22.90 1.24 -23.15
N ASN A 226 22.47 2.28 -22.42
CA ASN A 226 23.38 3.19 -21.73
C ASN A 226 23.58 2.77 -20.27
N LEU A 227 24.81 2.35 -19.95
CA LEU A 227 25.20 1.89 -18.62
C LEU A 227 25.11 2.97 -17.54
N ASP A 228 25.13 4.26 -17.91
CA ASP A 228 24.99 5.38 -16.99
C ASP A 228 23.54 5.56 -16.48
N ASP A 229 22.56 4.93 -17.13
CA ASP A 229 21.14 4.98 -16.74
C ASP A 229 20.78 3.88 -15.71
N LEU A 230 21.74 3.04 -15.32
CA LEU A 230 21.53 1.97 -14.37
C LEU A 230 21.23 2.51 -12.96
N ILE A 231 20.30 1.85 -12.27
CA ILE A 231 20.08 2.08 -10.85
C ILE A 231 21.20 1.41 -10.05
N LYS A 232 21.96 2.24 -9.33
CA LYS A 232 22.95 1.78 -8.37
C LYS A 232 22.64 2.29 -6.98
N LEU A 233 22.45 1.34 -6.06
CA LEU A 233 22.23 1.64 -4.65
C LEU A 233 23.44 2.34 -4.06
N LYS A 234 23.19 3.51 -3.47
CA LYS A 234 24.14 4.35 -2.76
C LYS A 234 24.04 4.12 -1.26
N ASN A 235 22.83 4.24 -0.71
CA ASN A 235 22.54 3.99 0.69
C ASN A 235 21.34 3.06 0.83
N ILE A 236 21.31 2.31 1.94
CA ILE A 236 20.18 1.47 2.32
C ILE A 236 19.81 1.75 3.77
N TYR A 237 18.55 2.10 3.97
CA TYR A 237 17.95 2.34 5.28
C TYR A 237 16.80 1.38 5.50
N GLY A 238 16.58 0.98 6.75
CA GLY A 238 15.38 0.22 7.08
C GLY A 238 15.07 0.19 8.56
N LYS A 239 13.78 0.11 8.89
CA LYS A 239 13.33 0.00 10.28
C LYS A 239 12.27 -1.10 10.41
N GLY A 240 12.59 -2.09 11.24
CA GLY A 240 11.76 -3.26 11.49
C GLY A 240 12.48 -4.58 11.15
N ASP A 241 11.97 -5.68 11.70
CA ASP A 241 12.58 -7.00 11.55
C ASP A 241 12.37 -7.55 10.12
N HIS A 242 11.16 -7.42 9.56
CA HIS A 242 10.87 -7.76 8.17
C HIS A 242 11.59 -6.86 7.18
N SER A 243 11.78 -5.58 7.51
CA SER A 243 12.59 -4.65 6.73
C SER A 243 14.03 -5.12 6.63
N LYS A 244 14.62 -5.56 7.76
CA LYS A 244 15.98 -6.14 7.76
C LYS A 244 16.04 -7.42 6.93
N LEU A 245 15.06 -8.30 7.06
CA LEU A 245 14.98 -9.54 6.29
C LEU A 245 14.90 -9.27 4.78
N LEU A 246 14.04 -8.34 4.36
CA LEU A 246 13.89 -7.94 2.97
C LEU A 246 15.18 -7.32 2.42
N ILE A 247 15.83 -6.44 3.17
CA ILE A 247 17.12 -5.86 2.77
C ILE A 247 18.17 -6.96 2.59
N ASN A 248 18.27 -7.91 3.53
CA ASN A 248 19.20 -9.02 3.40
C ASN A 248 18.90 -9.90 2.17
N LEU A 249 17.63 -10.17 1.89
CA LEU A 249 17.19 -10.92 0.71
C LEU A 249 17.58 -10.20 -0.59
N ILE A 250 17.35 -8.89 -0.67
CA ILE A 250 17.71 -8.06 -1.82
C ILE A 250 19.23 -8.06 -2.02
N GLN A 251 20.01 -7.77 -0.97
CA GLN A 251 21.46 -7.60 -1.08
C GLN A 251 22.23 -8.90 -1.30
N ASN A 252 21.85 -9.97 -0.60
CA ASN A 252 22.65 -11.18 -0.54
C ASN A 252 22.20 -12.25 -1.54
N GLU A 253 20.95 -12.18 -2.01
CA GLU A 253 20.39 -13.19 -2.93
C GLU A 253 19.97 -12.56 -4.26
N LYS A 254 19.01 -11.65 -4.24
CA LYS A 254 18.35 -11.17 -5.47
C LYS A 254 19.25 -10.33 -6.36
N LEU A 255 19.99 -9.37 -5.81
CA LEU A 255 20.95 -8.56 -6.58
C LEU A 255 22.07 -9.42 -7.18
N PRO A 256 22.77 -10.30 -6.43
CA PRO A 256 23.73 -11.22 -7.00
C PRO A 256 23.16 -12.14 -8.08
N GLU A 257 21.96 -12.69 -7.89
CA GLU A 257 21.28 -13.51 -8.88
C GLU A 257 21.03 -12.72 -10.18
N PHE A 258 20.50 -11.50 -10.04
CA PHE A 258 20.25 -10.58 -11.15
C PHE A 258 21.52 -10.27 -11.94
N PHE A 259 22.61 -9.88 -11.27
CA PHE A 259 23.86 -9.53 -11.94
C PHE A 259 24.49 -10.72 -12.66
N ASN A 260 24.44 -11.92 -12.05
CA ASN A 260 24.97 -13.13 -12.67
C ASN A 260 24.16 -13.58 -13.90
N ALA A 261 22.85 -13.31 -13.91
CA ALA A 261 21.97 -13.68 -15.00
C ALA A 261 22.01 -12.69 -16.17
N ASN A 262 22.15 -11.39 -15.90
CA ASN A 262 21.92 -10.33 -16.89
C ASN A 262 23.17 -9.55 -17.29
N LEU A 263 24.23 -9.52 -16.47
CA LEU A 263 25.44 -8.74 -16.76
C LEU A 263 26.64 -9.66 -17.00
N ASN A 264 27.44 -9.31 -18.00
CA ASN A 264 28.75 -9.94 -18.20
C ASN A 264 29.77 -9.44 -17.16
N LYS A 265 30.92 -10.11 -17.05
CA LYS A 265 31.94 -9.77 -16.05
C LYS A 265 32.45 -8.32 -16.13
N LEU A 266 32.58 -7.75 -17.33
CA LEU A 266 33.05 -6.38 -17.51
C LEU A 266 31.99 -5.35 -17.07
N GLU A 267 30.72 -5.63 -17.35
CA GLU A 267 29.59 -4.82 -16.89
C GLU A 267 29.43 -4.88 -15.38
N GLN A 268 29.62 -6.06 -14.77
CA GLN A 268 29.66 -6.20 -13.31
C GLN A 268 30.82 -5.41 -12.70
N ASP A 269 32.02 -5.50 -13.28
CA ASP A 269 33.19 -4.74 -12.81
C ASP A 269 32.97 -3.22 -12.93
N PHE A 270 32.33 -2.77 -14.01
CA PHE A 270 31.94 -1.38 -14.20
C PHE A 270 30.89 -0.93 -13.17
N TYR A 271 29.81 -1.71 -13.02
CA TYR A 271 28.76 -1.44 -12.04
C TYR A 271 29.33 -1.31 -10.63
N ASN A 272 30.19 -2.24 -10.22
CA ASN A 272 30.75 -2.26 -8.87
C ASN A 272 31.75 -1.10 -8.65
N ASN A 273 32.67 -0.89 -9.58
CA ASN A 273 33.86 -0.05 -9.33
C ASN A 273 33.84 1.34 -9.99
N LYS A 274 33.01 1.56 -11.02
CA LYS A 274 33.02 2.79 -11.83
C LYS A 274 31.73 3.57 -11.77
N LEU A 275 30.58 2.90 -11.81
CA LEU A 275 29.27 3.57 -11.75
C LEU A 275 29.08 4.24 -10.38
N SER A 276 28.61 5.49 -10.38
CA SER A 276 28.24 6.20 -9.15
C SER A 276 26.87 5.75 -8.65
N GLY A 277 26.72 5.54 -7.34
CA GLY A 277 25.41 5.31 -6.74
C GLY A 277 24.50 6.53 -6.92
N ASN A 278 23.29 6.29 -7.41
CA ASN A 278 22.27 7.31 -7.69
C ASN A 278 20.96 7.06 -6.93
N THR A 279 20.87 5.98 -6.14
CA THR A 279 19.62 5.57 -5.50
C THR A 279 19.78 5.30 -4.00
N ASP A 280 18.92 5.92 -3.20
CA ASP A 280 18.73 5.61 -1.78
C ASP A 280 17.55 4.62 -1.65
N LEU A 281 17.78 3.44 -1.06
CA LEU A 281 16.73 2.47 -0.76
C LEU A 281 16.29 2.63 0.71
N ILE A 282 14.99 2.72 0.94
CA ILE A 282 14.41 2.82 2.29
C ILE A 282 13.34 1.74 2.43
N VAL A 283 13.43 0.89 3.46
CA VAL A 283 12.45 -0.18 3.72
C VAL A 283 11.79 0.02 5.08
N LEU A 284 10.47 0.21 5.10
CA LEU A 284 9.69 0.44 6.33
C LEU A 284 8.51 -0.54 6.43
N GLU A 285 8.07 -0.75 7.66
CA GLU A 285 6.98 -1.66 8.03
C GLU A 285 5.74 -0.91 8.50
N ARG A 286 4.55 -1.46 8.18
CA ARG A 286 3.27 -0.85 8.58
C ARG A 286 3.07 -0.77 10.09
N ASN A 287 3.64 -1.71 10.84
CA ASN A 287 3.54 -1.75 12.31
C ASN A 287 4.25 -0.60 13.02
N LEU A 288 5.05 0.20 12.30
CA LEU A 288 5.62 1.42 12.81
C LEU A 288 4.57 2.50 13.01
N ASP A 289 3.49 2.50 12.24
CA ASP A 289 2.47 3.54 12.34
C ASP A 289 1.13 3.02 11.80
N TYR A 290 0.09 2.93 12.61
CA TYR A 290 -1.24 2.56 12.10
C TYR A 290 -2.21 3.73 12.00
N LEU A 291 -1.82 4.92 12.52
CA LEU A 291 -2.74 6.07 12.59
C LEU A 291 -3.27 6.48 11.21
N PRO A 292 -2.47 6.54 10.13
CA PRO A 292 -2.99 6.89 8.81
C PRO A 292 -4.07 5.95 8.28
N ILE A 293 -4.12 4.67 8.72
CA ILE A 293 -5.17 3.72 8.33
C ILE A 293 -6.47 4.04 9.07
N PHE A 294 -6.37 4.36 10.36
CA PHE A 294 -7.52 4.48 11.26
C PHE A 294 -8.13 5.89 11.32
N PHE A 295 -7.38 6.89 10.87
CA PHE A 295 -7.87 8.24 10.71
C PHE A 295 -8.65 8.43 9.41
N ASN A 296 -9.67 9.29 9.47
CA ASN A 296 -10.32 9.75 8.26
C ASN A 296 -9.29 10.52 7.43
N GLN A 297 -9.07 10.08 6.20
CA GLN A 297 -8.18 10.78 5.29
C GLN A 297 -8.81 12.12 4.90
N LEU A 298 -8.05 13.22 4.86
CA LEU A 298 -8.58 14.57 4.62
C LEU A 298 -8.17 15.15 3.26
N ASN A 299 -7.36 14.43 2.48
CA ASN A 299 -7.11 14.74 1.08
C ASN A 299 -8.26 14.21 0.19
N TYR A 300 -8.45 14.81 -0.98
CA TYR A 300 -9.62 14.52 -1.82
C TYR A 300 -9.69 13.06 -2.27
N GLN A 301 -8.58 12.45 -2.68
CA GLN A 301 -8.56 11.02 -3.03
C GLN A 301 -8.80 10.11 -1.82
N GLY A 302 -8.28 10.46 -0.65
CA GLY A 302 -8.44 9.64 0.55
C GLY A 302 -9.90 9.62 1.00
N LEU A 303 -10.60 10.75 0.97
CA LEU A 303 -12.04 10.78 1.26
C LEU A 303 -12.88 10.00 0.27
N ILE A 304 -12.52 10.02 -1.03
CA ILE A 304 -13.21 9.20 -2.03
C ILE A 304 -13.03 7.71 -1.71
N ASP A 305 -11.81 7.29 -1.36
CA ASP A 305 -11.48 5.92 -1.03
C ASP A 305 -12.17 5.46 0.27
N ASP A 306 -12.14 6.29 1.32
CA ASP A 306 -12.80 6.04 2.60
C ASP A 306 -14.33 5.99 2.44
N LEU A 307 -14.93 6.85 1.61
CA LEU A 307 -16.38 6.93 1.44
C LEU A 307 -16.93 5.86 0.51
N PHE A 308 -16.46 5.82 -0.73
CA PHE A 308 -17.12 5.07 -1.80
C PHE A 308 -16.56 3.67 -2.01
N GLU A 309 -15.39 3.36 -1.42
CA GLU A 309 -14.60 2.17 -1.72
C GLU A 309 -14.21 2.09 -3.21
N ILE A 310 -12.90 2.11 -3.49
CA ILE A 310 -12.44 1.89 -4.86
C ILE A 310 -12.63 0.40 -5.21
N GLU A 311 -13.67 0.09 -6.00
CA GLU A 311 -14.00 -1.27 -6.47
C GLU A 311 -12.96 -1.79 -7.49
N ASP A 312 -12.39 -0.88 -8.29
CA ASP A 312 -11.34 -1.18 -9.26
C ASP A 312 -10.16 -0.23 -9.06
N GLU A 313 -9.13 -0.73 -8.38
CA GLU A 313 -7.93 0.05 -8.08
C GLU A 313 -7.16 0.45 -9.36
N TYR A 314 -7.24 -0.33 -10.44
CA TYR A 314 -6.53 -0.05 -11.70
C TYR A 314 -7.18 1.13 -12.45
N ASN A 315 -8.52 1.13 -12.51
CA ASN A 315 -9.29 2.20 -13.15
C ASN A 315 -9.63 3.36 -12.19
N GLN A 316 -9.29 3.23 -10.91
CA GLN A 316 -9.74 4.12 -9.82
C GLN A 316 -11.24 4.39 -9.94
N SER A 317 -12.02 3.30 -10.04
CA SER A 317 -13.46 3.40 -10.22
C SER A 317 -14.22 3.00 -8.97
N PHE A 318 -15.30 3.72 -8.72
CA PHE A 318 -16.21 3.50 -7.61
C PHE A 318 -17.65 3.75 -8.06
N LYS A 319 -18.59 3.31 -7.25
CA LYS A 319 -20.01 3.60 -7.44
C LYS A 319 -20.50 4.56 -6.38
N ASN A 320 -21.37 5.47 -6.81
CA ASN A 320 -22.14 6.31 -5.92
C ASN A 320 -23.60 6.21 -6.36
N ASN A 321 -24.42 5.55 -5.55
CA ASN A 321 -25.76 5.11 -5.94
C ASN A 321 -25.72 4.24 -7.20
N GLU A 322 -26.49 4.58 -8.25
CA GLU A 322 -26.53 3.86 -9.52
C GLU A 322 -25.46 4.35 -10.53
N GLU A 323 -24.73 5.42 -10.21
CA GLU A 323 -23.74 6.02 -11.09
C GLU A 323 -22.34 5.45 -10.84
N SER A 324 -21.65 5.11 -11.93
CA SER A 324 -20.25 4.65 -11.90
C SER A 324 -19.31 5.79 -12.29
N TYR A 325 -18.25 5.95 -11.50
CA TYR A 325 -17.24 6.98 -11.69
C TYR A 325 -15.89 6.31 -11.99
N LYS A 326 -15.20 6.76 -13.04
CA LYS A 326 -13.82 6.33 -13.39
C LYS A 326 -12.90 7.55 -13.29
N LEU A 327 -11.79 7.46 -12.54
CA LEU A 327 -10.95 8.63 -12.20
C LEU A 327 -9.52 8.59 -12.78
N ASN A 328 -9.01 7.45 -13.20
CA ASN A 328 -7.61 7.30 -13.65
C ASN A 328 -7.21 8.19 -14.85
N GLU A 329 -8.13 8.45 -15.79
CA GLU A 329 -7.93 9.29 -16.97
C GLU A 329 -8.45 10.73 -16.77
N ASP A 330 -8.88 11.07 -15.56
CA ASP A 330 -9.50 12.37 -15.25
C ASP A 330 -8.45 13.44 -14.91
N GLU A 331 -8.18 14.32 -15.87
CA GLU A 331 -7.21 15.41 -15.72
C GLU A 331 -7.60 16.42 -14.62
N LEU A 332 -8.89 16.61 -14.33
CA LEU A 332 -9.29 17.48 -13.23
C LEU A 332 -9.02 16.80 -11.88
N PHE A 333 -9.33 15.51 -11.77
CA PHE A 333 -9.00 14.72 -10.59
C PHE A 333 -7.50 14.74 -10.27
N LYS A 334 -6.62 14.57 -11.27
CA LYS A 334 -5.16 14.63 -11.07
C LYS A 334 -4.67 15.92 -10.41
N ASN A 335 -5.35 17.03 -10.67
CA ASN A 335 -5.03 18.34 -10.07
C ASN A 335 -5.64 18.54 -8.68
N LEU A 336 -6.69 17.80 -8.33
CA LEU A 336 -7.45 17.96 -7.09
C LEU A 336 -7.13 16.90 -6.04
N LYS A 337 -6.74 15.69 -6.46
CA LYS A 337 -6.67 14.48 -5.63
C LYS A 337 -5.84 14.69 -4.35
N ASP A 338 -4.71 15.38 -4.47
CA ASP A 338 -3.74 15.55 -3.38
C ASP A 338 -4.09 16.70 -2.43
N LEU A 339 -5.09 17.52 -2.74
CA LEU A 339 -5.40 18.70 -1.93
C LEU A 339 -6.28 18.33 -0.74
N ASN A 340 -6.15 19.09 0.36
CA ASN A 340 -7.10 18.98 1.47
C ASN A 340 -8.51 19.31 0.96
N PHE A 341 -9.48 18.49 1.36
CA PHE A 341 -10.87 18.57 0.94
C PHE A 341 -11.50 19.97 1.14
N ALA A 342 -11.14 20.67 2.23
CA ALA A 342 -11.66 21.99 2.54
C ALA A 342 -11.35 23.03 1.45
N SER A 343 -10.29 22.83 0.66
CA SER A 343 -9.89 23.72 -0.43
C SER A 343 -10.63 23.47 -1.75
N ILE A 344 -11.21 22.27 -1.94
CA ILE A 344 -11.73 21.80 -3.24
C ILE A 344 -12.93 22.62 -3.71
N GLY A 345 -13.89 22.89 -2.82
CA GLY A 345 -15.10 23.63 -3.18
C GLY A 345 -14.79 25.05 -3.71
N ASN A 346 -13.82 25.73 -3.11
CA ASN A 346 -13.38 27.05 -3.57
C ASN A 346 -12.70 26.98 -4.95
N LYS A 347 -11.87 25.95 -5.19
CA LYS A 347 -11.22 25.72 -6.50
C LYS A 347 -12.23 25.40 -7.60
N LEU A 348 -13.21 24.53 -7.35
CA LEU A 348 -14.28 24.20 -8.29
C LEU A 348 -15.14 25.43 -8.63
N ASN A 349 -15.50 26.25 -7.64
CA ASN A 349 -16.25 27.48 -7.85
C ASN A 349 -15.47 28.50 -8.71
N LYS A 350 -14.18 28.67 -8.44
CA LYS A 350 -13.26 29.49 -9.23
C LYS A 350 -13.20 29.00 -10.68
N LEU A 351 -13.02 27.69 -10.89
CA LEU A 351 -12.99 27.04 -12.20
C LEU A 351 -14.32 27.24 -12.98
N ALA A 352 -15.46 27.08 -12.31
CA ALA A 352 -16.78 27.27 -12.91
C ALA A 352 -16.99 28.70 -13.43
N LYS A 353 -16.61 29.70 -12.61
CA LYS A 353 -16.67 31.12 -13.01
C LYS A 353 -15.77 31.42 -14.22
N TYR A 354 -14.56 30.85 -14.25
CA TYR A 354 -13.64 31.00 -15.37
C TYR A 354 -14.20 30.42 -16.68
N ILE A 355 -14.78 29.22 -16.64
CA ILE A 355 -15.39 28.60 -17.82
C ILE A 355 -16.61 29.40 -18.30
N GLN A 356 -17.46 29.86 -17.39
CA GLN A 356 -18.60 30.72 -17.73
C GLN A 356 -18.15 32.00 -18.45
N PHE A 357 -17.04 32.58 -18.02
CA PHE A 357 -16.43 33.74 -18.66
C PHE A 357 -15.90 33.41 -20.07
N GLN A 358 -15.25 32.27 -20.26
CA GLN A 358 -14.79 31.79 -21.58
C GLN A 358 -15.96 31.64 -22.57
N TYR A 359 -17.11 31.14 -22.11
CA TYR A 359 -18.34 31.09 -22.93
C TYR A 359 -18.89 32.47 -23.29
N GLN A 360 -18.72 33.46 -22.40
CA GLN A 360 -19.23 34.82 -22.60
C GLN A 360 -18.31 35.72 -23.45
N GLN A 361 -17.13 35.24 -23.88
CA GLN A 361 -16.15 35.99 -24.70
C GLN A 361 -15.86 37.41 -24.17
N LYS A 362 -15.81 37.58 -22.85
CA LYS A 362 -15.35 38.85 -22.25
C LYS A 362 -13.82 38.84 -22.20
N ASP A 363 -13.17 40.01 -22.31
CA ASP A 363 -11.68 40.10 -22.35
C ASP A 363 -11.02 40.46 -21.01
N ASN A 364 -11.79 40.76 -19.96
CA ASN A 364 -11.24 41.11 -18.63
C ASN A 364 -10.86 39.87 -17.79
N LEU A 365 -9.64 39.33 -17.99
CA LEU A 365 -9.07 38.16 -17.29
C LEU A 365 -7.99 38.50 -16.24
N LYS A 366 -8.01 39.70 -15.63
CA LYS A 366 -6.92 40.11 -14.73
C LYS A 366 -6.85 39.29 -13.43
N ASP A 367 -7.99 38.81 -12.92
CA ASP A 367 -8.08 38.13 -11.60
C ASP A 367 -8.07 36.59 -11.66
N LEU A 368 -7.83 35.97 -12.83
CA LEU A 368 -8.00 34.51 -13.03
C LEU A 368 -6.78 33.82 -13.67
N LYS A 369 -5.56 34.35 -13.46
CA LYS A 369 -4.34 33.82 -14.09
C LYS A 369 -3.95 32.42 -13.60
N GLU A 370 -4.06 32.15 -12.29
CA GLU A 370 -3.81 30.81 -11.70
C GLU A 370 -4.69 29.74 -12.36
N ILE A 371 -5.98 30.03 -12.52
CA ILE A 371 -6.97 29.10 -13.08
C ILE A 371 -6.71 28.81 -14.56
N LYS A 372 -6.05 29.73 -15.28
CA LYS A 372 -5.75 29.55 -16.70
C LYS A 372 -4.88 28.31 -16.94
N LYS A 373 -3.92 28.01 -16.06
CA LYS A 373 -3.07 26.81 -16.16
C LYS A 373 -3.89 25.54 -15.95
N LEU A 374 -4.67 25.48 -14.86
CA LEU A 374 -5.57 24.37 -14.56
C LEU A 374 -6.55 24.09 -15.71
N VAL A 375 -7.06 25.12 -16.38
CA VAL A 375 -8.08 24.96 -17.42
C VAL A 375 -7.50 24.67 -18.80
N ASN A 376 -6.23 24.99 -19.09
CA ASN A 376 -5.67 24.75 -20.42
C ASN A 376 -5.52 23.25 -20.75
N ASN A 377 -5.34 22.40 -19.73
CA ASN A 377 -5.06 20.97 -19.91
C ASN A 377 -6.32 20.08 -19.93
N LEU A 378 -7.51 20.63 -19.63
CA LEU A 378 -8.76 19.88 -19.45
C LEU A 378 -9.56 19.66 -20.75
N GLY A 379 -8.95 19.86 -21.92
CA GLY A 379 -9.57 19.64 -23.23
C GLY A 379 -10.58 20.71 -23.66
N SER A 380 -11.71 20.28 -24.23
CA SER A 380 -12.73 21.19 -24.79
C SER A 380 -13.58 21.87 -23.70
N LEU A 381 -14.27 22.97 -24.03
CA LEU A 381 -15.15 23.66 -23.07
C LEU A 381 -16.27 22.76 -22.52
N THR A 382 -16.83 21.88 -23.35
CA THR A 382 -17.85 20.91 -22.92
C THR A 382 -17.26 19.86 -21.98
N THR A 383 -16.10 19.29 -22.33
CA THR A 383 -15.37 18.35 -21.46
C THR A 383 -15.11 18.96 -20.08
N LYS A 384 -14.67 20.22 -20.04
CA LYS A 384 -14.43 20.94 -18.78
C LYS A 384 -15.70 21.09 -17.94
N GLN A 385 -16.84 21.41 -18.57
CA GLN A 385 -18.11 21.53 -17.87
C GLN A 385 -18.55 20.19 -17.27
N ASP A 386 -18.36 19.10 -18.00
CA ASP A 386 -18.72 17.75 -17.53
C ASP A 386 -17.80 17.29 -16.39
N LEU A 387 -16.49 17.56 -16.48
CA LEU A 387 -15.54 17.30 -15.38
C LEU A 387 -15.90 18.08 -14.12
N ILE A 388 -16.25 19.37 -14.23
CA ILE A 388 -16.69 20.15 -13.06
C ILE A 388 -17.98 19.59 -12.48
N LYS A 389 -19.00 19.30 -13.31
CA LYS A 389 -20.26 18.70 -12.83
C LYS A 389 -20.00 17.40 -12.07
N LYS A 390 -19.18 16.52 -12.64
CA LYS A 390 -18.77 15.25 -12.02
C LYS A 390 -18.16 15.49 -10.64
N HIS A 391 -17.15 16.36 -10.54
CA HIS A 391 -16.47 16.62 -9.27
C HIS A 391 -17.32 17.41 -8.26
N THR A 392 -18.24 18.25 -8.70
CA THR A 392 -19.26 18.88 -7.84
C THR A 392 -20.21 17.83 -7.26
N SER A 393 -20.68 16.87 -8.06
CA SER A 393 -21.52 15.75 -7.57
C SER A 393 -20.80 14.91 -6.51
N ILE A 394 -19.52 14.58 -6.77
CA ILE A 394 -18.68 13.86 -5.79
C ILE A 394 -18.51 14.69 -4.51
N LEU A 395 -18.22 15.99 -4.63
CA LEU A 395 -18.07 16.91 -3.49
C LEU A 395 -19.34 16.95 -2.62
N GLU A 396 -20.51 17.09 -3.23
CA GLU A 396 -21.81 17.12 -2.54
C GLU A 396 -22.09 15.80 -1.81
N SER A 397 -21.73 14.68 -2.42
CA SER A 397 -21.86 13.34 -1.82
C SER A 397 -20.94 13.17 -0.61
N ILE A 398 -19.68 13.62 -0.71
CA ILE A 398 -18.75 13.63 0.45
C ILE A 398 -19.26 14.56 1.55
N LEU A 399 -19.77 15.75 1.21
CA LEU A 399 -20.33 16.67 2.20
C LEU A 399 -21.52 16.08 2.94
N THR A 400 -22.36 15.31 2.25
CA THR A 400 -23.50 14.61 2.87
C THR A 400 -23.05 13.48 3.78
N PHE A 401 -21.93 12.82 3.45
CA PHE A 401 -21.33 11.82 4.34
C PHE A 401 -20.74 12.45 5.61
N ILE A 402 -20.03 13.58 5.49
CA ILE A 402 -19.36 14.24 6.61
C ILE A 402 -20.33 15.04 7.49
N LYS A 403 -21.31 15.72 6.89
CA LYS A 403 -22.24 16.62 7.59
C LYS A 403 -23.68 16.20 7.39
N ALA A 404 -24.49 16.27 8.43
CA ALA A 404 -25.94 16.14 8.26
C ALA A 404 -26.47 17.36 7.47
N ASN A 405 -27.09 17.11 6.31
CA ASN A 405 -27.81 18.13 5.55
C ASN A 405 -29.29 18.24 5.93
N ASP A 406 -29.73 17.51 6.97
CA ASP A 406 -31.14 17.34 7.28
C ASP A 406 -31.57 18.08 8.55
N ARG A 407 -32.65 18.85 8.45
CA ARG A 407 -33.28 19.52 9.62
C ARG A 407 -33.90 18.53 10.62
N ILE A 408 -33.98 17.26 10.25
CA ILE A 408 -34.63 16.17 10.99
C ILE A 408 -33.60 15.27 11.72
N MET A 409 -32.39 15.12 11.17
CA MET A 409 -31.29 14.38 11.78
C MET A 409 -30.15 15.36 12.13
N PRO A 410 -30.18 15.99 13.33
CA PRO A 410 -29.12 16.90 13.74
C PRO A 410 -27.79 16.19 14.08
N PHE A 411 -27.74 14.86 14.02
CA PHE A 411 -26.59 14.05 14.39
C PHE A 411 -26.03 13.30 13.17
N ASN A 412 -24.78 13.60 12.80
CA ASN A 412 -24.00 12.77 11.87
C ASN A 412 -22.85 12.11 12.63
N GLN A 413 -22.87 10.78 12.72
CA GLN A 413 -21.85 10.00 13.45
C GLN A 413 -20.43 10.27 12.93
N ASN A 414 -20.27 10.49 11.62
CA ASN A 414 -18.98 10.79 11.00
C ASN A 414 -18.44 12.16 11.40
N GLU A 415 -19.32 13.15 11.61
CA GLU A 415 -18.94 14.47 12.09
C GLU A 415 -18.38 14.39 13.52
N PHE A 416 -19.09 13.70 14.41
CA PHE A 416 -18.65 13.50 15.79
C PHE A 416 -17.40 12.61 15.89
N PHE A 417 -17.28 11.61 15.03
CA PHE A 417 -16.08 10.78 14.98
C PHE A 417 -14.87 11.58 14.48
N LEU A 418 -15.04 12.41 13.45
CA LEU A 418 -13.98 13.32 13.00
C LEU A 418 -13.62 14.35 14.08
N GLN A 419 -14.60 14.84 14.85
CA GLN A 419 -14.33 15.68 16.02
C GLN A 419 -13.50 14.94 17.05
N PHE A 420 -13.90 13.71 17.42
CA PHE A 420 -13.12 12.87 18.34
C PHE A 420 -11.69 12.66 17.85
N GLN A 421 -11.50 12.38 16.56
CA GLN A 421 -10.17 12.25 15.97
C GLN A 421 -9.36 13.54 16.09
N ASN A 422 -9.96 14.72 15.84
CA ASN A 422 -9.29 16.01 15.96
C ASN A 422 -8.89 16.35 17.41
N ASP A 423 -9.75 16.01 18.37
CA ASP A 423 -9.53 16.29 19.79
C ASP A 423 -8.61 15.23 20.45
N LEU A 424 -8.40 14.08 19.79
CA LEU A 424 -7.88 12.84 20.38
C LEU A 424 -6.61 13.03 21.24
N PHE A 425 -5.64 13.81 20.74
CA PHE A 425 -4.36 14.03 21.41
C PHE A 425 -4.40 15.10 22.52
N ASP A 426 -5.46 15.91 22.56
CA ASP A 426 -5.70 16.92 23.60
C ASP A 426 -6.55 16.37 24.76
N LEU A 427 -7.25 15.24 24.53
CA LEU A 427 -8.04 14.56 25.54
C LEU A 427 -7.18 13.69 26.47
N ASP A 428 -7.52 13.66 27.76
CA ASP A 428 -6.99 12.65 28.67
C ASP A 428 -7.67 11.27 28.44
N TYR A 429 -7.05 10.21 28.95
CA TYR A 429 -7.57 8.84 28.82
C TYR A 429 -9.04 8.70 29.26
N LYS A 430 -9.45 9.39 30.34
CA LYS A 430 -10.82 9.28 30.85
C LYS A 430 -11.80 9.95 29.88
N GLN A 431 -11.45 11.11 29.33
CA GLN A 431 -12.25 11.80 28.33
C GLN A 431 -12.36 10.97 27.05
N GLN A 432 -11.27 10.35 26.58
CA GLN A 432 -11.29 9.46 25.43
C GLN A 432 -12.24 8.27 25.64
N ILE A 433 -12.17 7.61 26.80
CA ILE A 433 -13.10 6.53 27.15
C ILE A 433 -14.55 7.04 27.23
N ASN A 434 -14.79 8.25 27.74
CA ASN A 434 -16.15 8.83 27.75
C ASN A 434 -16.70 9.07 26.34
N TYR A 435 -15.86 9.49 25.38
CA TYR A 435 -16.27 9.58 23.97
C TYR A 435 -16.69 8.21 23.43
N LEU A 436 -15.86 7.18 23.67
CA LEU A 436 -16.18 5.81 23.24
C LEU A 436 -17.47 5.28 23.87
N ILE A 437 -17.67 5.47 25.17
CA ILE A 437 -18.91 5.06 25.86
C ILE A 437 -20.10 5.81 25.26
N ARG A 438 -19.98 7.11 24.99
CA ARG A 438 -21.04 7.86 24.32
C ARG A 438 -21.37 7.30 22.94
N PHE A 439 -20.36 6.92 22.14
CA PHE A 439 -20.60 6.30 20.84
C PHE A 439 -21.31 4.94 20.96
N LEU A 440 -20.98 4.16 21.99
CA LEU A 440 -21.66 2.90 22.31
C LEU A 440 -23.11 3.13 22.73
N ASP A 441 -23.37 4.08 23.63
CA ASP A 441 -24.71 4.45 24.12
C ASP A 441 -25.61 4.96 22.98
N GLU A 442 -25.04 5.71 22.03
CA GLU A 442 -25.72 6.22 20.84
C GLU A 442 -25.76 5.21 19.68
N ASN A 443 -25.25 3.98 19.89
CA ASN A 443 -25.22 2.87 18.92
C ASN A 443 -24.62 3.25 17.55
N TYR A 444 -23.39 3.77 17.57
CA TYR A 444 -22.66 4.13 16.35
C TYR A 444 -22.34 2.90 15.49
N GLN A 445 -22.00 3.07 14.22
CA GLN A 445 -21.56 1.94 13.39
C GLN A 445 -20.37 1.21 14.06
N LEU A 446 -20.38 -0.13 14.01
CA LEU A 446 -19.36 -0.97 14.66
C LEU A 446 -17.94 -0.59 14.22
N ASP A 447 -17.75 -0.18 12.97
CA ASP A 447 -16.44 0.24 12.46
C ASP A 447 -15.90 1.48 13.20
N ILE A 448 -16.77 2.46 13.51
CA ILE A 448 -16.40 3.65 14.30
C ILE A 448 -16.02 3.26 15.73
N ILE A 449 -16.78 2.33 16.33
CA ILE A 449 -16.49 1.82 17.68
C ILE A 449 -15.12 1.12 17.71
N LEU A 450 -14.89 0.19 16.79
CA LEU A 450 -13.63 -0.55 16.72
C LEU A 450 -12.44 0.38 16.45
N LEU A 451 -12.57 1.36 15.53
CA LEU A 451 -11.54 2.36 15.30
C LEU A 451 -11.24 3.17 16.57
N SER A 452 -12.28 3.59 17.28
CA SER A 452 -12.12 4.36 18.51
C SER A 452 -11.37 3.55 19.58
N ILE A 453 -11.71 2.26 19.74
CA ILE A 453 -11.01 1.34 20.66
C ILE A 453 -9.53 1.21 20.27
N VAL A 454 -9.24 0.95 19.01
CA VAL A 454 -7.85 0.77 18.53
C VAL A 454 -7.05 2.06 18.68
N LEU A 455 -7.61 3.21 18.31
CA LEU A 455 -6.96 4.52 18.45
C LEU A 455 -6.63 4.83 19.92
N ILE A 456 -7.58 4.60 20.84
CA ILE A 456 -7.36 4.78 22.27
C ILE A 456 -6.25 3.83 22.75
N SER A 457 -6.26 2.58 22.32
CA SER A 457 -5.24 1.60 22.70
C SER A 457 -3.85 2.02 22.22
N LEU A 458 -3.69 2.40 20.96
CA LEU A 458 -2.40 2.79 20.38
C LEU A 458 -1.77 4.02 21.06
N ILE A 459 -2.58 5.01 21.41
CA ILE A 459 -2.07 6.28 21.98
C ILE A 459 -1.76 6.13 23.47
N ASN A 460 -2.53 5.33 24.20
CA ASN A 460 -2.37 5.15 25.65
C ASN A 460 -1.54 3.93 26.03
N ASP A 461 -1.03 3.19 25.04
CA ASP A 461 -0.33 1.94 25.24
C ASP A 461 -1.20 0.85 25.91
N GLY A 462 -2.49 0.86 25.56
CA GLY A 462 -3.50 -0.07 26.03
C GLY A 462 -4.73 0.58 26.67
N ILE A 463 -5.72 -0.25 26.95
CA ILE A 463 -6.96 0.08 27.66
C ILE A 463 -6.95 -0.66 28.99
N LYS A 464 -7.34 0.02 30.07
CA LYS A 464 -7.43 -0.60 31.40
C LYS A 464 -8.46 -1.72 31.38
N GLU A 465 -8.13 -2.86 31.96
CA GLU A 465 -8.98 -4.07 32.02
C GLU A 465 -10.43 -3.77 32.43
N LYS A 466 -10.62 -2.99 33.50
CA LYS A 466 -11.96 -2.58 33.97
C LYS A 466 -12.78 -1.82 32.91
N ASP A 467 -12.14 -1.00 32.09
CA ASP A 467 -12.81 -0.19 31.07
C ASP A 467 -13.04 -1.06 29.83
N PHE A 468 -12.08 -1.94 29.52
CA PHE A 468 -12.20 -2.91 28.43
C PHE A 468 -13.32 -3.92 28.67
N ASP A 469 -13.52 -4.40 29.90
CA ASP A 469 -14.63 -5.30 30.24
C ASP A 469 -15.99 -4.65 30.01
N ILE A 470 -16.12 -3.36 30.33
CA ILE A 470 -17.33 -2.56 30.05
C ILE A 470 -17.53 -2.45 28.54
N ILE A 471 -16.50 -2.01 27.81
CA ILE A 471 -16.54 -1.86 26.35
C ILE A 471 -16.93 -3.18 25.68
N LYS A 472 -16.31 -4.29 26.10
CA LYS A 472 -16.59 -5.64 25.59
C LYS A 472 -18.03 -6.06 25.85
N PHE A 473 -18.54 -5.81 27.06
CA PHE A 473 -19.93 -6.09 27.39
C PHE A 473 -20.88 -5.31 26.48
N GLU A 474 -20.71 -3.99 26.37
CA GLU A 474 -21.54 -3.12 25.52
C GLU A 474 -21.46 -3.50 24.04
N CYS A 475 -20.28 -3.84 23.53
CA CYS A 475 -20.10 -4.28 22.14
C CYS A 475 -20.92 -5.54 21.84
N ILE A 476 -20.94 -6.51 22.76
CA ILE A 476 -21.71 -7.75 22.60
C ILE A 476 -23.22 -7.46 22.63
N GLN A 477 -23.67 -6.58 23.53
CA GLN A 477 -25.09 -6.21 23.63
C GLN A 477 -25.59 -5.49 22.38
N ASN A 478 -24.79 -4.58 21.82
CA ASN A 478 -25.20 -3.71 20.71
C ASN A 478 -24.94 -4.32 19.33
N TYR A 479 -23.87 -5.11 19.15
CA TYR A 479 -23.39 -5.58 17.84
C TYR A 479 -23.20 -7.09 17.72
N THR A 480 -23.68 -7.88 18.70
CA THR A 480 -23.61 -9.34 18.74
C THR A 480 -22.21 -9.93 19.02
N ILE A 481 -22.13 -11.26 19.07
CA ILE A 481 -20.91 -12.03 19.34
C ILE A 481 -19.82 -11.86 18.27
N GLU A 482 -20.19 -11.43 17.05
CA GLU A 482 -19.23 -11.13 15.98
C GLU A 482 -18.22 -10.07 16.42
N SER A 483 -18.68 -9.02 17.12
CA SER A 483 -17.80 -7.98 17.67
C SER A 483 -16.73 -8.53 18.61
N LEU A 484 -17.06 -9.57 19.39
CA LEU A 484 -16.11 -10.21 20.30
C LEU A 484 -15.00 -10.97 19.54
N LEU A 485 -15.35 -11.64 18.44
CA LEU A 485 -14.36 -12.34 17.61
C LEU A 485 -13.36 -11.35 17.02
N ILE A 486 -13.85 -10.22 16.50
CA ILE A 486 -13.01 -9.16 15.95
C ILE A 486 -12.13 -8.56 17.06
N LEU A 487 -12.68 -8.25 18.24
CA LEU A 487 -11.90 -7.74 19.36
C LEU A 487 -10.76 -8.70 19.78
N ASN A 488 -11.03 -10.01 19.82
CA ASN A 488 -10.00 -11.00 20.12
C ASN A 488 -8.91 -11.03 19.05
N GLN A 489 -9.28 -11.01 17.76
CA GLN A 489 -8.30 -10.95 16.66
C GLN A 489 -7.42 -9.69 16.73
N LEU A 490 -8.01 -8.54 17.08
CA LEU A 490 -7.26 -7.28 17.26
C LEU A 490 -6.32 -7.31 18.47
N ILE A 491 -6.66 -8.06 19.53
CA ILE A 491 -5.76 -8.33 20.65
C ILE A 491 -4.62 -9.26 20.20
N ASP A 492 -4.93 -10.32 19.47
CA ASP A 492 -3.95 -11.31 19.00
C ASP A 492 -2.86 -10.69 18.11
N ILE A 493 -3.22 -9.67 17.31
CA ILE A 493 -2.26 -8.92 16.48
C ILE A 493 -1.70 -7.67 17.16
N GLU A 494 -1.91 -7.52 18.47
CA GLU A 494 -1.30 -6.49 19.30
C GLU A 494 -1.66 -5.05 18.87
N LEU A 495 -2.89 -4.85 18.35
CA LEU A 495 -3.48 -3.53 18.12
C LEU A 495 -4.36 -3.06 19.28
N ILE A 496 -4.87 -4.01 20.07
CA ILE A 496 -5.54 -3.74 21.34
C ILE A 496 -4.73 -4.39 22.46
N HIS A 497 -4.17 -3.57 23.34
CA HIS A 497 -3.54 -4.05 24.57
C HIS A 497 -4.48 -3.85 25.76
N ILE A 498 -4.53 -4.85 26.63
CA ILE A 498 -5.25 -4.76 27.91
C ILE A 498 -4.22 -4.53 29.01
N ILE A 499 -4.37 -3.43 29.73
CA ILE A 499 -3.55 -3.10 30.89
C ILE A 499 -4.21 -3.73 32.12
N PRO A 500 -3.59 -4.77 32.73
CA PRO A 500 -4.18 -5.44 33.88
C PRO A 500 -4.38 -4.46 35.03
N THR A 501 -5.45 -4.64 35.79
CA THR A 501 -5.60 -3.92 37.05
C THR A 501 -4.58 -4.44 38.06
N ALA A 502 -3.41 -3.80 38.12
CA ALA A 502 -2.45 -4.08 39.17
C ALA A 502 -3.11 -3.82 40.54
N ASN A 503 -3.07 -4.81 41.44
CA ASN A 503 -3.31 -4.61 42.86
C ASN A 503 -2.33 -3.53 43.34
N ASN A 504 -2.76 -2.28 43.41
CA ASN A 504 -2.07 -1.09 43.95
C ASN A 504 -0.61 -1.32 44.40
N ASP A 505 0.34 -1.37 43.46
CA ASP A 505 1.75 -1.16 43.78
C ASP A 505 2.04 0.35 43.84
N PHE A 506 1.31 1.00 44.74
CA PHE A 506 1.48 2.40 45.14
C PHE A 506 2.91 2.67 45.64
N LEU A 507 3.61 1.64 46.13
CA LEU A 507 4.99 1.73 46.61
C LEU A 507 6.05 1.78 45.50
N GLY A 508 5.79 1.19 44.32
CA GLY A 508 6.73 1.27 43.18
C GLY A 508 6.81 2.67 42.56
N ALA A 509 5.67 3.36 42.51
CA ALA A 509 5.58 4.74 42.03
C ALA A 509 6.21 5.77 43.00
N LEU A 510 6.21 5.50 44.31
CA LEU A 510 6.79 6.39 45.33
C LEU A 510 8.31 6.23 45.52
N THR A 511 8.88 5.10 45.12
CA THR A 511 10.31 4.80 45.34
C THR A 511 11.18 5.01 44.10
N GLY A 512 10.59 5.36 42.95
CA GLY A 512 11.33 5.51 41.69
C GLY A 512 11.94 4.20 41.16
N LEU A 513 11.60 3.08 41.79
CA LEU A 513 12.02 1.73 41.40
C LEU A 513 10.82 1.06 40.73
N SER A 514 10.46 1.55 39.54
CA SER A 514 9.77 0.70 38.57
C SER A 514 10.74 -0.40 38.21
N LEU A 515 10.49 -1.61 38.71
CA LEU A 515 11.14 -2.83 38.22
C LEU A 515 10.69 -3.03 36.77
N SER A 516 11.36 -2.33 35.85
CA SER A 516 11.46 -2.79 34.49
C SER A 516 12.00 -4.22 34.56
N ASN A 517 11.23 -5.19 34.07
CA ASN A 517 11.73 -6.54 33.75
C ASN A 517 12.72 -6.47 32.56
N ASN A 518 13.75 -5.64 32.68
CA ASN A 518 14.96 -5.69 31.89
C ASN A 518 15.95 -6.52 32.69
N GLN A 519 15.92 -7.85 32.51
CA GLN A 519 17.10 -8.64 32.84
C GLN A 519 18.21 -8.25 31.85
N PRO A 520 19.41 -7.85 32.31
CA PRO A 520 20.57 -7.75 31.45
C PRO A 520 21.07 -9.15 31.12
N SER A 521 21.25 -9.45 29.84
CA SER A 521 21.90 -10.67 29.36
C SER A 521 23.40 -10.64 29.66
N HIS A 522 23.77 -11.05 30.87
CA HIS A 522 25.12 -11.51 31.17
C HIS A 522 25.21 -13.03 30.94
N HIS A 523 26.06 -13.42 29.99
CA HIS A 523 26.53 -14.79 29.84
C HIS A 523 27.09 -15.31 31.17
N GLN A 524 26.48 -16.34 31.75
CA GLN A 524 27.18 -17.36 32.54
C GLN A 524 26.34 -18.63 32.64
N SER A 525 27.00 -19.74 32.32
CA SER A 525 26.50 -21.11 32.35
C SER A 525 26.36 -21.64 33.78
N SER A 526 25.16 -22.06 34.19
CA SER A 526 25.00 -23.16 35.15
C SER A 526 23.56 -23.68 35.17
N SER A 527 23.46 -24.99 35.03
CA SER A 527 22.27 -25.83 35.05
C SER A 527 21.68 -26.01 36.46
N GLN A 528 20.39 -25.71 36.65
CA GLN A 528 19.47 -26.45 37.53
C GLN A 528 17.99 -26.26 37.08
N PRO A 529 17.10 -27.25 37.30
CA PRO A 529 15.74 -27.23 36.76
C PRO A 529 14.71 -26.74 37.79
N SER A 530 13.83 -25.84 37.40
CA SER A 530 12.65 -25.44 38.18
C SER A 530 11.38 -25.46 37.32
N THR A 531 10.50 -26.40 37.69
CA THR A 531 9.01 -26.48 37.61
C THR A 531 8.22 -25.65 36.59
N PRO A 532 7.16 -26.23 35.98
CA PRO A 532 6.39 -25.62 34.91
C PRO A 532 5.37 -24.61 35.44
N GLN A 533 5.54 -23.34 35.11
CA GLN A 533 4.51 -22.31 35.24
C GLN A 533 4.37 -21.57 33.91
N ASN A 534 3.16 -21.63 33.34
CA ASN A 534 2.64 -20.86 32.20
C ASN A 534 3.53 -20.81 30.95
N GLU A 535 3.59 -21.94 30.24
CA GLU A 535 3.85 -21.96 28.80
C GLU A 535 2.68 -21.24 28.09
N ASN A 536 2.90 -20.03 27.56
CA ASN A 536 2.17 -19.43 26.40
C ASN A 536 2.40 -17.91 26.21
N LEU A 537 3.35 -17.27 26.88
CA LEU A 537 3.81 -15.94 26.47
C LEU A 537 5.15 -16.09 25.74
N VAL A 538 5.09 -16.27 24.42
CA VAL A 538 6.30 -16.22 23.60
C VAL A 538 6.84 -14.80 23.70
N SER A 539 8.02 -14.64 24.31
CA SER A 539 8.71 -13.35 24.36
C SER A 539 8.89 -12.80 22.95
N TYR A 540 8.82 -11.47 22.79
CA TYR A 540 9.10 -10.72 21.55
C TYR A 540 10.27 -11.33 20.73
N ASP A 541 11.36 -11.72 21.40
CA ASP A 541 12.56 -12.28 20.74
C ASP A 541 12.36 -13.66 20.07
N GLY A 542 11.33 -14.44 20.44
CA GLY A 542 11.10 -15.81 19.97
C GLY A 542 10.33 -15.90 18.65
N LEU A 543 9.30 -15.06 18.45
CA LEU A 543 8.52 -15.01 17.20
C LEU A 543 9.19 -14.13 16.14
N ASN A 544 9.92 -13.09 16.57
CA ASN A 544 10.48 -12.09 15.67
C ASN A 544 11.64 -12.57 14.80
N GLN A 545 12.45 -13.53 15.29
CA GLN A 545 13.52 -14.10 14.46
C GLN A 545 12.98 -14.86 13.25
N LEU A 546 11.75 -15.36 13.33
CA LEU A 546 11.16 -16.22 12.32
C LEU A 546 10.36 -15.44 11.27
N GLY A 547 10.03 -14.16 11.54
CA GLY A 547 9.31 -13.30 10.59
C GLY A 547 7.96 -13.89 10.16
N ILE A 548 7.21 -14.47 11.10
CA ILE A 548 5.97 -15.22 10.79
C ILE A 548 4.71 -14.36 10.93
N THR A 549 4.78 -13.26 11.67
CA THR A 549 3.68 -12.31 11.87
C THR A 549 4.22 -10.91 12.08
N ALA A 550 3.47 -9.92 11.61
CA ALA A 550 3.75 -8.52 11.90
C ALA A 550 2.84 -7.90 12.98
N GLY A 551 1.90 -8.67 13.55
CA GLY A 551 1.07 -8.24 14.67
C GLY A 551 1.89 -8.19 15.96
N GLN A 552 2.45 -7.03 16.27
CA GLN A 552 3.33 -6.86 17.43
C GLN A 552 3.36 -5.43 17.93
N LYS A 553 3.57 -5.28 19.25
CA LYS A 553 3.81 -3.99 19.89
C LYS A 553 5.20 -3.46 19.58
N ILE A 554 5.27 -2.40 18.77
CA ILE A 554 6.52 -1.76 18.34
C ILE A 554 6.96 -0.60 19.24
N TYR A 555 6.03 0.16 19.83
CA TYR A 555 6.40 1.32 20.63
C TYR A 555 7.03 0.89 21.95
N GLN A 556 8.22 1.42 22.23
CA GLN A 556 8.97 1.17 23.47
C GLN A 556 8.78 2.27 24.52
N ASN A 557 8.30 3.43 24.09
CA ASN A 557 7.96 4.56 24.94
C ASN A 557 6.51 4.95 24.72
N ASN A 558 5.95 5.72 25.65
CA ASN A 558 4.61 6.25 25.49
C ASN A 558 4.52 7.17 24.25
N TYR A 559 3.34 7.18 23.62
CA TYR A 559 3.09 7.97 22.41
C TYR A 559 3.43 9.45 22.61
N ASN A 560 3.12 10.01 23.78
CA ASN A 560 3.38 11.41 24.08
C ASN A 560 4.87 11.79 23.97
N LEU A 561 5.79 10.92 24.41
CA LEU A 561 7.23 11.19 24.25
C LEU A 561 7.66 11.08 22.79
N ILE A 562 7.13 10.09 22.07
CA ILE A 562 7.39 9.88 20.64
C ILE A 562 6.92 11.11 19.86
N ASN A 563 5.65 11.51 20.03
CA ASN A 563 5.08 12.71 19.41
C ASN A 563 5.90 13.96 19.76
N LYS A 564 6.25 14.16 21.04
CA LYS A 564 7.02 15.34 21.45
C LYS A 564 8.37 15.43 20.75
N PHE A 565 9.07 14.31 20.57
CA PHE A 565 10.37 14.28 19.90
C PHE A 565 10.22 14.39 18.38
N TRP A 566 9.37 13.56 17.77
CA TRP A 566 9.19 13.47 16.31
C TRP A 566 8.23 14.51 15.73
N ASN A 567 7.63 15.35 16.59
CA ASN A 567 6.68 16.39 16.22
C ASN A 567 5.60 15.87 15.27
N LEU A 568 4.85 14.85 15.73
CA LEU A 568 3.82 14.19 14.90
C LEU A 568 2.56 15.05 14.77
N HIS A 569 2.33 15.99 15.68
CA HIS A 569 1.22 16.96 15.63
C HIS A 569 1.77 18.40 15.73
N PRO A 570 2.35 18.96 14.65
CA PRO A 570 2.86 20.33 14.63
C PRO A 570 1.75 21.36 14.88
N LEU A 571 2.08 22.41 15.64
CA LEU A 571 1.22 23.58 15.85
C LEU A 571 1.21 24.45 14.59
N ILE A 572 0.01 24.80 14.12
CA ILE A 572 -0.17 25.51 12.85
C ILE A 572 -0.15 27.04 13.02
N GLU A 573 -0.66 27.56 14.14
CA GLU A 573 -1.00 28.99 14.28
C GLU A 573 0.21 29.94 14.24
N GLU A 574 1.39 29.51 14.72
CA GLU A 574 2.59 30.35 14.75
C GLU A 574 3.30 30.50 13.37
N GLU A 575 2.99 29.62 12.40
CA GLU A 575 3.74 29.56 11.12
C GLU A 575 2.94 30.07 9.89
N TYR A 576 1.61 30.19 9.96
CA TYR A 576 0.79 30.82 8.92
C TYR A 576 1.06 32.34 8.78
N GLU A 577 1.42 33.01 9.88
CA GLU A 577 1.80 34.43 9.85
C GLU A 577 3.13 34.67 9.13
N ALA A 578 4.03 33.69 9.12
CA ALA A 578 5.32 33.78 8.44
C ALA A 578 5.24 33.48 6.93
N THR A 579 4.36 32.58 6.50
CA THR A 579 4.20 32.18 5.08
C THR A 579 3.28 33.11 4.28
N SER A 580 2.33 33.77 4.95
CA SER A 580 1.39 34.72 4.32
C SER A 580 2.03 36.00 3.78
N THR A 581 3.25 36.34 4.22
CA THR A 581 3.98 37.53 3.73
C THR A 581 4.73 37.31 2.41
N THR A 582 4.73 36.09 1.85
CA THR A 582 5.48 35.75 0.62
C THR A 582 4.64 35.07 -0.49
N ILE A 583 3.30 35.11 -0.42
CA ILE A 583 2.39 34.45 -1.39
C ILE A 583 2.26 35.27 -2.69
N ASP A 584 3.39 35.50 -3.38
CA ASP A 584 3.47 36.12 -4.70
C ASP A 584 4.16 35.19 -5.72
N THR A 585 4.25 33.89 -5.43
CA THR A 585 4.83 32.90 -6.34
C THR A 585 3.73 32.11 -7.06
N ASP A 586 3.69 32.25 -8.40
CA ASP A 586 2.83 31.58 -9.40
C ASP A 586 2.88 30.02 -9.44
N ASP A 587 3.29 29.36 -8.34
CA ASP A 587 3.52 27.91 -8.24
C ASP A 587 2.37 27.18 -7.53
N ASP A 588 1.59 26.42 -8.31
CA ASP A 588 0.50 25.52 -7.88
C ASP A 588 1.07 24.21 -7.25
N THR A 589 1.80 24.31 -6.13
CA THR A 589 2.43 23.16 -5.46
C THR A 589 1.86 22.93 -4.06
N LEU A 590 1.96 21.70 -3.53
CA LEU A 590 1.48 21.41 -2.16
C LEU A 590 2.27 22.18 -1.11
N ILE A 591 3.57 22.39 -1.33
CA ILE A 591 4.46 23.12 -0.41
C ILE A 591 4.24 24.64 -0.40
N SER A 592 3.54 25.19 -1.40
CA SER A 592 3.10 26.59 -1.41
C SER A 592 1.72 26.75 -0.77
N GLU A 593 0.86 25.72 -0.85
CA GLU A 593 -0.46 25.72 -0.21
C GLU A 593 -0.45 25.35 1.27
N TYR A 594 0.43 24.42 1.69
CA TYR A 594 0.43 23.86 3.04
C TYR A 594 1.82 23.99 3.70
N PRO A 595 1.91 24.50 4.95
CA PRO A 595 3.18 24.69 5.64
C PRO A 595 3.82 23.37 6.09
N HIS A 596 3.01 22.35 6.37
CA HIS A 596 3.45 21.01 6.80
C HIS A 596 2.69 19.93 6.04
N ALA A 597 3.24 18.72 5.99
CA ALA A 597 2.57 17.54 5.45
C ALA A 597 1.36 17.04 6.28
N SER A 598 1.01 17.74 7.37
CA SER A 598 -0.08 17.37 8.28
C SER A 598 -1.48 17.56 7.72
N PHE A 599 -1.62 18.28 6.61
CA PHE A 599 -2.92 18.66 6.03
C PHE A 599 -3.74 17.46 5.53
N THR A 600 -3.18 16.27 5.45
CA THR A 600 -3.86 15.08 4.94
C THR A 600 -4.61 14.31 6.02
N LEU A 601 -4.41 14.60 7.31
CA LEU A 601 -4.99 13.84 8.43
C LEU A 601 -5.53 14.75 9.55
N PRO A 602 -6.44 14.26 10.41
CA PRO A 602 -6.98 14.99 11.56
C PRO A 602 -5.90 15.36 12.58
N SER A 603 -6.20 16.32 13.48
CA SER A 603 -5.28 16.83 14.52
C SER A 603 -3.91 17.28 14.00
N ASN A 604 -3.86 17.75 12.75
CA ASN A 604 -2.60 18.10 12.11
C ASN A 604 -1.57 16.96 12.17
N THR A 605 -2.02 15.71 12.02
CA THR A 605 -1.14 14.55 12.13
C THR A 605 -0.24 14.40 10.92
N VAL A 606 1.06 14.30 11.15
CA VAL A 606 2.05 13.89 10.14
C VAL A 606 2.33 12.40 10.31
N PRO A 607 2.16 11.56 9.28
CA PRO A 607 2.50 10.14 9.35
C PRO A 607 3.93 9.92 9.84
N LEU A 608 4.12 8.98 10.76
CA LEU A 608 5.46 8.66 11.27
C LEU A 608 6.32 8.03 10.17
N LEU A 609 5.74 7.24 9.25
CA LEU A 609 6.48 6.74 8.08
C LEU A 609 7.06 7.88 7.25
N TYR A 610 6.29 8.95 7.02
CA TYR A 610 6.79 10.17 6.38
C TYR A 610 7.92 10.80 7.19
N ARG A 611 7.77 10.95 8.52
CA ARG A 611 8.80 11.55 9.40
C ARG A 611 10.10 10.75 9.42
N LEU A 612 10.03 9.41 9.39
CA LEU A 612 11.20 8.55 9.32
C LEU A 612 12.00 8.84 8.05
N VAL A 613 11.34 8.94 6.89
CA VAL A 613 11.98 9.29 5.62
C VAL A 613 12.47 10.74 5.62
N GLU A 614 11.64 11.69 6.05
CA GLU A 614 12.00 13.10 6.13
C GLU A 614 13.26 13.30 6.97
N SER A 615 13.36 12.64 8.14
CA SER A 615 14.47 12.80 9.09
C SER A 615 15.85 12.38 8.58
N LEU A 616 15.91 11.58 7.51
CA LEU A 616 17.16 11.26 6.82
C LEU A 616 17.76 12.50 6.16
N TYR A 617 16.91 13.39 5.64
CA TYR A 617 17.32 14.52 4.79
C TYR A 617 17.06 15.89 5.44
N PHE A 618 15.94 16.04 6.13
CA PHE A 618 15.47 17.26 6.77
C PHE A 618 15.10 16.99 8.22
N ARG A 619 15.72 17.70 9.15
CA ARG A 619 15.48 17.56 10.60
C ARG A 619 14.95 18.86 11.24
N ASP A 620 14.51 19.81 10.41
CA ASP A 620 13.97 21.12 10.79
C ASP A 620 12.64 21.04 11.56
N PHE A 621 11.96 19.89 11.48
CA PHE A 621 10.74 19.61 12.21
C PHE A 621 10.95 19.23 13.68
N LEU A 622 12.18 18.86 14.09
CA LEU A 622 12.49 18.46 15.48
C LEU A 622 12.57 19.69 16.40
N LYS A 623 11.41 20.22 16.82
CA LYS A 623 11.34 21.46 17.61
C LYS A 623 11.73 21.28 19.08
N TYR A 624 11.37 20.15 19.70
CA TYR A 624 11.59 19.93 21.13
C TYR A 624 13.07 19.69 21.49
N LYS A 625 13.74 18.84 20.71
CA LYS A 625 15.17 18.54 20.85
C LYS A 625 15.82 18.58 19.47
N PRO A 626 16.15 19.78 18.96
CA PRO A 626 16.76 19.94 17.64
C PRO A 626 18.01 19.08 17.53
N THR A 627 18.00 18.16 16.57
CA THR A 627 19.07 17.20 16.35
C THR A 627 19.54 17.33 14.91
N ASN A 628 20.63 18.06 14.69
CA ASN A 628 21.17 18.26 13.35
C ASN A 628 21.84 16.98 12.84
N ASN A 629 21.76 16.74 11.53
CA ASN A 629 22.60 15.75 10.89
C ASN A 629 24.05 16.30 10.84
N LEU A 630 24.97 15.65 11.54
CA LEU A 630 26.39 16.02 11.54
C LEU A 630 27.13 15.49 10.31
N SER A 631 26.57 14.48 9.65
CA SER A 631 27.11 13.91 8.43
C SER A 631 26.54 14.60 7.20
N ARG A 632 27.27 14.55 6.09
CA ARG A 632 26.78 14.99 4.78
C ARG A 632 25.83 13.98 4.14
N ARG A 633 25.98 12.71 4.48
CA ARG A 633 25.08 11.65 4.01
C ARG A 633 23.78 11.67 4.82
N PRO A 634 22.64 11.29 4.23
CA PRO A 634 21.44 10.99 4.98
C PRO A 634 21.72 9.86 6.00
N ASN A 635 21.12 9.92 7.19
CA ASN A 635 21.27 8.88 8.23
C ASN A 635 20.22 9.09 9.33
N TRP A 636 20.12 8.11 10.24
CA TRP A 636 19.32 8.23 11.46
C TRP A 636 20.14 8.44 12.75
N ASP A 637 21.39 8.88 12.63
CA ASP A 637 22.27 9.10 13.77
C ASP A 637 21.66 10.09 14.76
N ASN A 638 21.77 9.76 16.05
CA ASN A 638 21.32 10.56 17.19
C ASN A 638 19.80 10.79 17.29
N LEU A 639 18.98 10.10 16.50
CA LEU A 639 17.53 10.21 16.56
C LEU A 639 16.87 9.25 17.56
N GLY A 640 17.65 8.35 18.18
CA GLY A 640 17.16 7.45 19.23
C GLY A 640 16.09 6.45 18.77
N LEU A 641 16.10 6.04 17.49
CA LEU A 641 15.09 5.14 16.92
C LEU A 641 14.93 3.86 17.74
N ASP A 642 16.03 3.21 18.11
CA ASP A 642 16.00 1.94 18.86
C ASP A 642 15.56 2.09 20.31
N ASN A 643 15.50 3.30 20.84
CA ASN A 643 14.91 3.57 22.15
C ASN A 643 13.40 3.79 22.05
N MET A 644 12.88 4.17 20.87
CA MET A 644 11.47 4.53 20.68
C MET A 644 10.66 3.42 20.02
N PHE A 645 11.29 2.68 19.09
CA PHE A 645 10.64 1.68 18.26
C PHE A 645 11.45 0.40 18.29
N LYS A 646 10.80 -0.73 18.56
CA LYS A 646 11.42 -2.05 18.46
C LYS A 646 11.70 -2.41 16.99
N GLY A 647 12.30 -3.58 16.78
CA GLY A 647 12.75 -4.05 15.48
C GLY A 647 14.11 -3.48 15.07
N LYS A 648 14.79 -4.18 14.15
CA LYS A 648 16.14 -3.79 13.70
C LYS A 648 16.16 -2.45 12.95
N THR A 649 17.20 -1.65 13.19
CA THR A 649 17.54 -0.48 12.39
C THR A 649 18.68 -0.83 11.42
N VAL A 650 18.53 -0.45 10.17
CA VAL A 650 19.53 -0.58 9.10
C VAL A 650 19.88 0.81 8.61
N ASP A 651 21.18 1.08 8.55
CA ASP A 651 21.75 2.31 8.00
C ASP A 651 23.11 1.93 7.39
N ILE A 652 23.11 1.68 6.08
CA ILE A 652 24.26 1.16 5.31
C ILE A 652 24.63 2.16 4.22
N ASN A 653 25.89 2.58 4.19
CA ASN A 653 26.48 3.27 3.04
C ASN A 653 27.20 2.25 2.16
N LEU A 654 26.84 2.18 0.88
CA LEU A 654 27.47 1.32 -0.11
C LEU A 654 28.53 2.05 -0.96
N CYS A 655 28.48 3.38 -1.02
CA CYS A 655 29.29 4.21 -1.91
C CYS A 655 29.89 5.44 -1.20
N ASP A 656 30.88 5.21 -0.32
CA ASP A 656 31.49 6.25 0.54
C ASP A 656 32.05 7.47 -0.21
N LYS A 657 32.55 7.31 -1.44
CA LYS A 657 33.27 8.37 -2.19
C LYS A 657 32.38 9.53 -2.64
N LEU A 658 31.06 9.35 -2.70
CA LEU A 658 30.14 10.36 -3.23
C LEU A 658 29.72 11.39 -2.17
N ASP A 659 29.68 11.00 -0.89
CA ASP A 659 29.26 11.89 0.20
C ASP A 659 30.33 12.92 0.61
N GLU A 660 31.56 12.77 0.10
CA GLU A 660 32.67 13.70 0.31
C GLU A 660 32.68 14.89 -0.66
N MET A 661 31.95 14.81 -1.79
CA MET A 661 31.93 15.86 -2.81
C MET A 661 31.11 17.07 -2.36
N LYS A 662 31.63 18.29 -2.58
CA LYS A 662 30.98 19.56 -2.17
C LYS A 662 29.87 20.03 -3.10
N THR A 663 29.71 19.40 -4.27
CA THR A 663 28.77 19.83 -5.31
C THR A 663 27.52 18.97 -5.27
N ILE A 664 26.35 19.61 -5.18
CA ILE A 664 25.05 18.97 -5.41
C ILE A 664 25.12 18.29 -6.78
N SER A 665 24.83 16.98 -6.83
CA SER A 665 24.76 16.25 -8.10
C SER A 665 23.73 16.92 -9.00
N LYS A 666 24.13 17.29 -10.22
CA LYS A 666 23.18 17.73 -11.24
C LYS A 666 22.36 16.56 -11.80
N ASN A 667 22.88 15.34 -11.66
CA ASN A 667 22.23 14.15 -12.15
C ASN A 667 21.04 13.81 -11.24
N LYS A 668 20.00 13.26 -11.86
CA LYS A 668 18.80 12.81 -11.17
C LYS A 668 19.16 11.66 -10.22
N GLU A 669 18.72 11.78 -8.97
CA GLU A 669 18.85 10.76 -7.94
C GLU A 669 17.47 10.20 -7.59
N TYR A 670 17.41 8.95 -7.15
CA TYR A 670 16.17 8.26 -6.81
C TYR A 670 16.13 7.92 -5.33
N ILE A 671 14.94 7.97 -4.75
CA ILE A 671 14.63 7.38 -3.45
C ILE A 671 13.58 6.31 -3.70
N ILE A 672 13.97 5.04 -3.54
CA ILE A 672 13.02 3.92 -3.63
C ILE A 672 12.60 3.58 -2.20
N ILE A 673 11.31 3.77 -1.91
CA ILE A 673 10.72 3.46 -0.61
C ILE A 673 9.91 2.18 -0.76
N ILE A 674 10.31 1.11 -0.06
CA ILE A 674 9.52 -0.11 0.06
C ILE A 674 8.72 -0.07 1.36
N LEU A 675 7.40 -0.14 1.25
CA LEU A 675 6.48 -0.20 2.38
C LEU A 675 5.86 -1.60 2.48
N ILE A 676 6.21 -2.31 3.54
CA ILE A 676 5.69 -3.64 3.85
C ILE A 676 4.40 -3.46 4.67
N GLY A 677 3.29 -4.05 4.22
CA GLY A 677 1.99 -3.94 4.89
C GLY A 677 1.09 -2.78 4.41
N GLY A 678 1.41 -2.18 3.26
CA GLY A 678 0.52 -1.26 2.56
C GLY A 678 0.72 0.23 2.88
N ILE A 679 0.17 1.08 2.03
CA ILE A 679 0.22 2.56 2.12
C ILE A 679 -1.17 3.19 1.97
N THR A 680 -1.44 4.30 2.64
CA THR A 680 -2.72 5.04 2.48
C THR A 680 -2.62 6.12 1.40
N ARG A 681 -3.78 6.59 0.90
CA ARG A 681 -3.84 7.70 -0.06
C ARG A 681 -3.31 9.01 0.53
N SER A 682 -3.48 9.23 1.83
CA SER A 682 -2.88 10.35 2.56
C SER A 682 -1.36 10.27 2.56
N GLU A 683 -0.79 9.10 2.87
CA GLU A 683 0.66 8.92 2.90
C GLU A 683 1.29 9.13 1.52
N ILE A 684 0.66 8.64 0.44
CA ILE A 684 1.08 8.90 -0.95
C ILE A 684 1.21 10.41 -1.19
N THR A 685 0.18 11.18 -0.82
CA THR A 685 0.19 12.64 -0.93
C THR A 685 1.31 13.27 -0.08
N THR A 686 1.57 12.79 1.14
CA THR A 686 2.67 13.30 1.96
C THR A 686 4.05 13.03 1.33
N PHE A 687 4.28 11.88 0.70
CA PHE A 687 5.54 11.63 -0.01
C PHE A 687 5.68 12.51 -1.26
N LYS A 688 4.58 12.82 -1.95
CA LYS A 688 4.57 13.82 -3.03
C LYS A 688 4.93 15.23 -2.50
N TYR A 689 4.43 15.60 -1.33
CA TYR A 689 4.85 16.82 -0.62
C TYR A 689 6.36 16.80 -0.32
N LEU A 690 6.92 15.68 0.13
CA LEU A 690 8.36 15.55 0.37
C LEU A 690 9.19 15.71 -0.91
N GLN A 691 8.75 15.13 -2.03
CA GLN A 691 9.40 15.30 -3.33
C GLN A 691 9.45 16.78 -3.73
N GLN A 692 8.34 17.51 -3.54
CA GLN A 692 8.32 18.94 -3.80
C GLN A 692 9.24 19.71 -2.84
N LYS A 693 9.32 19.30 -1.56
CA LYS A 693 10.27 19.87 -0.58
C LYS A 693 11.72 19.66 -1.03
N PHE A 694 12.08 18.52 -1.63
CA PHE A 694 13.40 18.33 -2.25
C PHE A 694 13.68 19.35 -3.37
N SER A 695 12.75 19.48 -4.32
CA SER A 695 12.88 20.43 -5.44
C SER A 695 13.03 21.88 -4.98
N LYS A 696 12.24 22.31 -3.98
CA LYS A 696 12.34 23.66 -3.38
C LYS A 696 13.70 23.92 -2.72
N ASN A 697 14.35 22.88 -2.21
CA ASN A 697 15.69 22.97 -1.61
C ASN A 697 16.82 22.71 -2.63
N GLY A 698 16.51 22.62 -3.93
CA GLY A 698 17.50 22.47 -5.00
C GLY A 698 18.01 21.04 -5.22
N TYR A 699 17.37 20.03 -4.63
CA TYR A 699 17.70 18.62 -4.85
C TYR A 699 16.92 18.06 -6.03
N ASN A 700 17.60 17.39 -6.96
CA ASN A 700 16.99 16.65 -8.06
C ASN A 700 16.74 15.19 -7.65
N LYS A 701 15.85 14.98 -6.68
CA LYS A 701 15.49 13.66 -6.15
C LYS A 701 14.07 13.28 -6.53
N GLU A 702 13.90 12.09 -7.07
CA GLU A 702 12.60 11.50 -7.38
C GLU A 702 12.27 10.35 -6.41
N ILE A 703 11.09 10.38 -5.81
CA ILE A 703 10.59 9.34 -4.92
C ILE A 703 9.77 8.34 -5.74
N ILE A 704 10.06 7.06 -5.55
CA ILE A 704 9.30 5.93 -6.09
C ILE A 704 8.92 5.03 -4.92
N ILE A 705 7.64 4.72 -4.80
CA ILE A 705 7.13 3.89 -3.71
C ILE A 705 6.80 2.51 -4.27
N LEU A 706 7.32 1.46 -3.66
CA LEU A 706 6.92 0.07 -3.87
C LEU A 706 6.19 -0.43 -2.64
N THR A 707 5.00 -1.01 -2.80
CA THR A 707 4.17 -1.48 -1.69
C THR A 707 3.37 -2.71 -2.07
N SER A 708 2.88 -3.45 -1.09
CA SER A 708 1.94 -4.56 -1.34
C SER A 708 0.59 -4.11 -1.87
N GLY A 709 0.17 -2.90 -1.51
CA GLY A 709 -1.11 -2.37 -1.94
C GLY A 709 -1.51 -1.11 -1.19
N ILE A 710 -2.65 -0.56 -1.60
CA ILE A 710 -3.24 0.62 -0.99
C ILE A 710 -4.24 0.15 0.09
N VAL A 711 -4.09 0.69 1.30
CA VAL A 711 -4.86 0.33 2.49
C VAL A 711 -5.66 1.52 3.01
N ASN A 712 -6.77 1.22 3.67
CA ASN A 712 -7.61 2.17 4.40
C ASN A 712 -8.35 1.43 5.53
N SER A 713 -9.09 2.16 6.36
CA SER A 713 -9.83 1.60 7.50
C SER A 713 -10.81 0.50 7.09
N LYS A 714 -11.51 0.66 5.96
CA LYS A 714 -12.49 -0.32 5.47
C LYS A 714 -11.84 -1.63 5.04
N LYS A 715 -10.77 -1.59 4.24
CA LYS A 715 -9.99 -2.78 3.86
C LYS A 715 -9.45 -3.49 5.10
N PHE A 716 -9.03 -2.74 6.12
CA PHE A 716 -8.60 -3.29 7.40
C PHE A 716 -9.71 -4.03 8.14
N PHE A 717 -10.95 -3.51 8.22
CA PHE A 717 -12.04 -4.23 8.92
C PHE A 717 -12.64 -5.37 8.10
N HIS A 718 -12.71 -5.24 6.78
CA HIS A 718 -13.18 -6.33 5.92
C HIS A 718 -12.33 -7.59 6.09
N LEU A 719 -11.03 -7.44 6.39
CA LEU A 719 -10.17 -8.56 6.78
C LEU A 719 -10.79 -9.39 7.92
N PHE A 720 -11.16 -8.74 9.03
CA PHE A 720 -11.66 -9.43 10.24
C PHE A 720 -13.13 -9.84 10.16
N LYS A 721 -13.93 -9.21 9.29
CA LYS A 721 -15.32 -9.64 9.03
C LYS A 721 -15.43 -10.85 8.08
N SER A 722 -14.39 -11.07 7.27
CA SER A 722 -14.38 -12.12 6.23
C SER A 722 -13.85 -13.48 6.68
N THR A 723 -13.23 -13.53 7.86
CA THR A 723 -12.69 -14.72 8.53
C THR A 723 -13.65 -15.25 9.58
#